data_AF-A0A1T3I239-F1
#
_entry.id   AF-A0A1T3I239-F1
#
_cell.length_a   1.000
_cell.length_b   1.000
_cell.length_c   1.000
_cell.angle_alpha   90.00
_cell.angle_beta   90.00
_cell.angle_gamma   90.00
#
_symmetry.space_group_name_H-M   'P 1'
#
loop_
_entity.id
_entity.type
_entity.pdbx_description
1 polymer ?
#
loop_
_entity_poly.entity_id
_entity_poly.type
_entity_poly.pdbx_seq_one_letter_code
_entity_poly.pdbx_strand_id
1 'polypeptide(L)'
;MKNISTAAVMLWLLALCYSCRSTDNFLGRELNQEASVHNSNLPPNVFEIQQIPSANYERTRLRQVQLKFDHIITGFYLPNGKSLKVTVENLAAASDGAIPSIVIGTRVKDGSNVVEIPLQAGDNIIAPTQHKGGIIYLRYTSEKGYNTGKVRITFDSAGEYINHPYYELGVTDITNFKNQVAQSTIQDVVFKSKDVIVVINKDKAEKYLIPDTYKGYPVSIPNWLNAFDGVLDAEINISGLSPNDPNPLHQPMNPGVKYLMTQVTTGYMYATDWGTGFNGNDEAAMDRLLMETNLINNGWGISHEIGHQNQQGAYKPSEYTETTVNFYTFASVRHFQGSNWQKWTENIWVDKFHNDWFQRSNRNYWSADIGTVYQNVNESRLFFLEQLRVLFGDDLVKTLHKITREEKESGGDNEARKFYFLQKIAQISGYDLRNLYSKWGLVLDSYYQQKLDAMFTSGNFETPTCNDQLYLVTPFSKPCANLSLPLPLKGISTSTPQLDLMPADQLASKNKYCDYSTKTGIFTDPRDGKSYAYKKYGNKEWFIENLNWDGYNGTNENTRNTIGIANPNDPTGAIYGRYYPTNKATQGTTWCPSGWTAASDTDWTNLLAAIQSEYQITSSVLGSVMKCGEDRDNKSDGLWAMGRGSIDKIKANQVGFNALPAGVINSSNMEYDANDNPGTKASFHMPESTWYHQALTNSSDAWTKVNRNSVHNASIRCVRPAQ
;
A
#
# COMPACT_ATOMS: atom_id res chain seq x y z
N MET A 1 76.45 56.83 -20.22
CA MET A 1 77.05 56.81 -21.57
C MET A 1 76.46 55.64 -22.34
N LYS A 2 75.77 55.87 -23.48
CA LYS A 2 75.33 54.92 -24.55
C LYS A 2 74.53 53.65 -24.14
N ASN A 3 73.54 53.13 -24.88
CA ASN A 3 72.82 53.58 -26.08
C ASN A 3 71.45 52.85 -26.25
N ILE A 4 70.39 53.62 -26.58
CA ILE A 4 69.21 53.39 -27.45
C ILE A 4 68.83 51.94 -27.91
N SER A 5 67.61 51.46 -27.60
CA SER A 5 66.46 51.37 -28.57
C SER A 5 65.12 50.85 -27.95
N THR A 6 64.02 51.58 -28.25
CA THR A 6 62.55 51.23 -28.30
C THR A 6 62.02 49.94 -27.62
N ALA A 7 61.11 49.98 -26.62
CA ALA A 7 59.67 50.33 -26.67
C ALA A 7 58.81 49.40 -27.55
N ALA A 8 57.62 48.89 -27.17
CA ALA A 8 56.80 48.91 -25.94
C ALA A 8 55.68 47.83 -26.12
N VAL A 9 55.03 47.22 -25.12
CA VAL A 9 55.07 47.23 -23.64
C VAL A 9 54.55 45.85 -23.15
N MET A 10 54.83 45.43 -21.91
CA MET A 10 54.31 44.19 -21.30
C MET A 10 53.97 44.44 -19.82
N LEU A 11 52.81 43.97 -19.33
CA LEU A 11 52.52 43.84 -17.90
C LEU A 11 52.04 42.41 -17.61
N TRP A 12 52.41 41.88 -16.44
CA TRP A 12 52.38 40.44 -16.13
C TRP A 12 51.52 40.12 -14.90
N LEU A 13 50.91 38.93 -14.94
CA LEU A 13 50.34 38.11 -13.87
C LEU A 13 49.41 38.73 -12.80
N LEU A 14 48.15 38.32 -12.88
CA LEU A 14 47.40 37.73 -11.76
C LEU A 14 46.43 36.70 -12.33
N ALA A 15 46.52 35.43 -11.91
CA ALA A 15 45.67 34.36 -12.42
C ALA A 15 45.43 33.28 -11.35
N LEU A 16 44.16 33.05 -11.00
CA LEU A 16 43.68 31.84 -10.33
C LEU A 16 42.14 31.75 -10.44
N CYS A 17 41.66 30.61 -10.94
CA CYS A 17 40.29 30.06 -10.86
C CYS A 17 39.09 30.91 -11.30
N TYR A 18 38.50 30.59 -12.47
CA TYR A 18 37.21 29.85 -12.55
C TYR A 18 36.78 29.66 -14.02
N SER A 19 36.99 28.47 -14.59
CA SER A 19 36.26 27.99 -15.79
C SER A 19 36.62 26.55 -16.16
N CYS A 20 35.58 25.72 -16.33
CA CYS A 20 35.42 24.60 -17.28
C CYS A 20 34.46 23.55 -16.69
N ARG A 21 33.17 23.66 -16.99
CA ARG A 21 32.28 22.48 -17.07
C ARG A 21 32.21 22.10 -18.55
N SER A 22 32.62 20.88 -18.86
CA SER A 22 32.55 20.31 -20.20
C SER A 22 31.11 20.03 -20.60
N THR A 23 30.77 20.41 -21.83
CA THR A 23 29.57 19.96 -22.54
C THR A 23 29.67 18.47 -22.89
N ASP A 24 28.58 17.73 -22.75
CA ASP A 24 28.31 16.63 -23.69
C ASP A 24 26.81 16.37 -23.89
N ASN A 25 26.41 16.60 -25.14
CA ASN A 25 25.26 16.09 -25.89
C ASN A 25 24.09 15.40 -25.14
N PHE A 26 22.91 16.04 -25.16
CA PHE A 26 21.66 15.33 -25.41
C PHE A 26 20.92 15.99 -26.59
N LEU A 27 20.49 15.16 -27.54
CA LEU A 27 20.01 15.57 -28.86
C LEU A 27 18.67 16.28 -28.81
N GLY A 28 18.52 17.33 -29.62
CA GLY A 28 17.25 18.03 -29.78
C GLY A 28 16.18 17.15 -30.46
N ARG A 29 14.92 17.37 -30.06
CA ARG A 29 13.76 17.07 -30.89
C ARG A 29 13.10 18.38 -31.29
N GLU A 30 12.61 18.41 -32.53
CA GLU A 30 12.03 19.59 -33.17
C GLU A 30 10.76 20.04 -32.43
N LEU A 31 10.78 21.24 -31.87
CA LEU A 31 9.57 21.96 -31.45
C LEU A 31 8.95 22.67 -32.66
N ASN A 32 8.41 21.88 -33.60
CA ASN A 32 7.56 22.37 -34.68
C ASN A 32 6.08 22.25 -34.29
N GLN A 33 5.64 23.16 -33.43
CA GLN A 33 4.30 23.74 -33.56
C GLN A 33 4.31 25.14 -32.94
N GLU A 34 3.94 26.14 -33.75
CA GLU A 34 3.79 27.51 -33.30
C GLU A 34 2.64 27.58 -32.29
N ALA A 35 2.98 27.55 -31.00
CA ALA A 35 2.05 27.93 -29.95
C ALA A 35 1.80 29.43 -30.10
N SER A 36 0.71 29.78 -30.79
CA SER A 36 0.23 31.16 -30.85
C SER A 36 0.09 31.68 -29.42
N VAL A 37 0.85 32.72 -29.07
CA VAL A 37 0.75 33.39 -27.78
C VAL A 37 -0.63 34.03 -27.69
N HIS A 38 -1.58 33.28 -27.13
CA HIS A 38 -2.97 33.71 -26.97
C HIS A 38 -3.01 34.76 -25.86
N ASN A 39 -2.78 36.00 -26.25
CA ASN A 39 -2.69 37.17 -25.39
C ASN A 39 -4.08 37.66 -24.94
N SER A 40 -4.93 36.72 -24.50
CA SER A 40 -6.31 36.96 -24.05
C SER A 40 -6.36 36.89 -22.52
N ASN A 41 -6.67 38.03 -21.89
CA ASN A 41 -6.66 38.23 -20.43
C ASN A 41 -7.73 37.45 -19.64
N LEU A 42 -8.44 36.54 -20.27
CA LEU A 42 -9.59 35.80 -19.73
C LEU A 42 -9.45 34.30 -20.04
N PRO A 43 -9.98 33.41 -19.18
CA PRO A 43 -9.99 31.98 -19.47
C PRO A 43 -10.81 31.69 -20.74
N PRO A 44 -10.43 30.69 -21.55
CA PRO A 44 -11.24 30.29 -22.69
C PRO A 44 -12.60 29.76 -22.20
N ASN A 45 -13.68 30.08 -22.89
CA ASN A 45 -15.00 29.49 -22.62
C ASN A 45 -15.19 28.12 -23.29
N VAL A 46 -14.19 27.61 -24.03
CA VAL A 46 -14.20 26.31 -24.71
C VAL A 46 -12.98 25.52 -24.28
N PHE A 47 -13.19 24.30 -23.79
CA PHE A 47 -12.14 23.37 -23.37
C PHE A 47 -12.23 22.08 -24.18
N GLU A 48 -11.18 21.75 -24.94
CA GLU A 48 -11.00 20.38 -25.43
C GLU A 48 -10.20 19.59 -24.40
N ILE A 49 -10.83 18.57 -23.79
CA ILE A 49 -10.19 17.73 -22.77
C ILE A 49 -10.07 16.29 -23.26
N GLN A 50 -8.88 15.73 -23.09
CA GLN A 50 -8.58 14.33 -23.33
C GLN A 50 -8.84 13.54 -22.05
N GLN A 51 -9.36 12.32 -22.19
CA GLN A 51 -9.41 11.35 -21.10
C GLN A 51 -7.97 11.05 -20.64
N ILE A 52 -7.73 11.07 -19.32
CA ILE A 52 -6.44 10.71 -18.72
C ILE A 52 -6.58 9.52 -17.76
N PRO A 53 -5.52 8.79 -17.42
CA PRO A 53 -5.52 7.92 -16.23
C PRO A 53 -5.94 8.69 -14.98
N SER A 54 -6.81 8.11 -14.14
CA SER A 54 -7.25 8.77 -12.91
C SER A 54 -6.16 8.82 -11.84
N ALA A 55 -6.33 9.71 -10.85
CA ALA A 55 -5.48 9.73 -9.67
C ALA A 55 -5.45 8.38 -8.93
N ASN A 56 -6.53 7.59 -8.99
CA ASN A 56 -6.58 6.26 -8.37
C ASN A 56 -5.88 5.19 -9.20
N TYR A 57 -5.97 5.25 -10.53
CA TYR A 57 -5.13 4.44 -11.41
C TYR A 57 -3.64 4.72 -11.14
N GLU A 58 -3.25 5.99 -11.07
CA GLU A 58 -1.85 6.39 -10.85
C GLU A 58 -1.34 5.99 -9.47
N ARG A 59 -2.11 6.29 -8.41
CA ARG A 59 -1.83 5.81 -7.03
C ARG A 59 -1.61 4.30 -7.00
N THR A 60 -2.48 3.56 -7.69
CA THR A 60 -2.41 2.10 -7.80
C THR A 60 -1.17 1.66 -8.59
N ARG A 61 -0.92 2.19 -9.79
CA ARG A 61 0.27 1.88 -10.61
C ARG A 61 1.57 2.12 -9.83
N LEU A 62 1.63 3.24 -9.11
CA LEU A 62 2.81 3.66 -8.35
C LEU A 62 2.92 3.02 -6.95
N ARG A 63 1.95 2.19 -6.52
CA ARG A 63 1.85 1.57 -5.19
C ARG A 63 1.75 2.56 -4.01
N GLN A 64 1.36 3.79 -4.30
CA GLN A 64 1.32 4.89 -3.33
C GLN A 64 0.08 4.83 -2.45
N VAL A 65 0.15 5.44 -1.26
CA VAL A 65 -0.95 5.35 -0.28
C VAL A 65 -2.12 6.30 -0.57
N GLN A 66 -1.87 7.52 -1.06
CA GLN A 66 -2.90 8.57 -1.24
C GLN A 66 -3.09 9.00 -2.71
N LEU A 67 -4.31 9.43 -3.02
CA LEU A 67 -4.73 10.03 -4.28
C LEU A 67 -4.10 11.41 -4.49
N LYS A 68 -3.85 11.76 -5.75
CA LYS A 68 -3.40 13.09 -6.19
C LYS A 68 -4.56 13.83 -6.87
N PHE A 69 -4.32 15.04 -7.37
CA PHE A 69 -5.35 15.86 -8.00
C PHE A 69 -5.35 15.69 -9.51
N ASP A 70 -6.40 15.09 -10.06
CA ASP A 70 -6.57 14.79 -11.50
C ASP A 70 -7.61 15.72 -12.19
N HIS A 71 -7.72 16.96 -11.72
CA HIS A 71 -8.72 17.92 -12.19
C HIS A 71 -8.08 19.06 -12.97
N ILE A 72 -8.77 19.50 -14.01
CA ILE A 72 -8.36 20.58 -14.92
C ILE A 72 -8.94 21.90 -14.43
N ILE A 73 -8.07 22.88 -14.15
CA ILE A 73 -8.47 24.26 -13.78
C ILE A 73 -9.14 24.94 -14.98
N THR A 74 -10.31 25.54 -14.76
CA THR A 74 -11.02 26.32 -15.81
C THR A 74 -10.73 27.83 -15.75
N GLY A 75 -10.26 28.35 -14.62
CA GLY A 75 -10.24 29.80 -14.38
C GLY A 75 -11.63 30.41 -14.14
N PHE A 76 -12.65 29.60 -13.88
CA PHE A 76 -13.99 30.05 -13.51
C PHE A 76 -14.38 29.65 -12.08
N TYR A 77 -15.29 30.43 -11.49
CA TYR A 77 -15.89 30.21 -10.18
C TYR A 77 -17.41 30.33 -10.29
N LEU A 78 -18.14 29.42 -9.65
CA LEU A 78 -19.61 29.50 -9.56
C LEU A 78 -20.00 30.02 -8.17
N PRO A 79 -20.64 31.20 -8.04
CA PRO A 79 -21.10 31.67 -6.75
C PRO A 79 -22.20 30.77 -6.15
N ASN A 80 -22.37 30.82 -4.83
CA ASN A 80 -23.44 30.08 -4.17
C ASN A 80 -24.81 30.59 -4.65
N GLY A 81 -25.77 29.68 -4.87
CA GLY A 81 -27.10 30.03 -5.34
C GLY A 81 -27.21 30.41 -6.82
N LYS A 82 -26.18 30.14 -7.64
CA LYS A 82 -26.10 30.50 -9.06
C LYS A 82 -26.15 29.31 -9.99
N SER A 83 -26.71 29.48 -11.18
CA SER A 83 -26.90 28.40 -12.17
C SER A 83 -25.72 28.32 -13.13
N LEU A 84 -25.33 27.13 -13.57
CA LEU A 84 -24.30 26.95 -14.59
C LEU A 84 -24.86 26.16 -15.78
N LYS A 85 -24.56 26.63 -17.00
CA LYS A 85 -24.88 25.93 -18.23
C LYS A 85 -23.60 25.63 -19.02
N VAL A 86 -23.45 24.36 -19.42
CA VAL A 86 -22.36 23.92 -20.30
C VAL A 86 -22.92 23.00 -21.39
N THR A 87 -22.31 23.02 -22.57
CA THR A 87 -22.62 22.11 -23.68
C THR A 87 -21.43 21.18 -23.91
N VAL A 88 -21.68 19.87 -24.05
CA VAL A 88 -20.65 18.85 -24.28
C VAL A 88 -20.79 18.24 -25.67
N GLU A 89 -19.71 18.28 -26.44
CA GLU A 89 -19.58 17.63 -27.74
C GLU A 89 -18.57 16.47 -27.62
N ASN A 90 -18.99 15.26 -27.99
CA ASN A 90 -18.11 14.09 -28.00
C ASN A 90 -17.26 14.09 -29.27
N LEU A 91 -15.94 14.30 -29.13
CA LEU A 91 -14.98 14.29 -30.24
C LEU A 91 -14.41 12.88 -30.50
N ALA A 92 -14.25 12.08 -29.44
CA ALA A 92 -13.89 10.66 -29.50
C ALA A 92 -14.50 9.91 -28.31
N ALA A 93 -15.01 8.71 -28.54
CA ALA A 93 -15.63 7.90 -27.48
C ALA A 93 -14.57 7.24 -26.58
N ALA A 94 -14.80 7.25 -25.26
CA ALA A 94 -13.99 6.50 -24.30
C ALA A 94 -14.28 4.99 -24.41
N SER A 95 -13.22 4.19 -24.60
CA SER A 95 -13.30 2.73 -24.75
C SER A 95 -13.74 1.98 -23.49
N ASP A 96 -13.68 2.62 -22.33
CA ASP A 96 -14.18 2.11 -21.05
C ASP A 96 -15.54 2.68 -20.63
N GLY A 97 -16.16 3.53 -21.46
CA GLY A 97 -17.44 4.16 -21.17
C GLY A 97 -17.35 5.31 -20.15
N ALA A 98 -16.15 5.81 -19.84
CA ALA A 98 -16.01 6.99 -19.00
C ALA A 98 -16.71 8.21 -19.63
N ILE A 99 -17.28 9.05 -18.76
CA ILE A 99 -17.92 10.32 -19.11
C ILE A 99 -17.21 11.49 -18.43
N PRO A 100 -17.17 12.69 -19.02
CA PRO A 100 -16.64 13.87 -18.36
C PRO A 100 -17.54 14.29 -17.20
N SER A 101 -16.95 14.92 -16.18
CA SER A 101 -17.66 15.54 -15.06
C SER A 101 -17.21 16.98 -14.85
N ILE A 102 -18.09 17.77 -14.25
CA ILE A 102 -17.76 19.09 -13.72
C ILE A 102 -17.65 18.99 -12.20
N VAL A 103 -16.60 19.56 -11.63
CA VAL A 103 -16.36 19.56 -10.18
C VAL A 103 -16.44 21.00 -9.68
N ILE A 104 -17.25 21.24 -8.66
CA ILE A 104 -17.45 22.56 -8.07
C ILE A 104 -16.99 22.50 -6.61
N GLY A 105 -15.99 23.33 -6.29
CA GLY A 105 -15.26 23.28 -5.02
C GLY A 105 -13.90 22.59 -5.15
N THR A 106 -12.97 22.97 -4.27
CA THR A 106 -11.59 22.49 -4.22
C THR A 106 -11.48 21.35 -3.22
N ARG A 107 -10.96 20.19 -3.65
CA ARG A 107 -10.70 19.05 -2.74
C ARG A 107 -9.69 19.42 -1.66
N VAL A 108 -9.68 18.67 -0.57
CA VAL A 108 -8.98 18.98 0.70
C VAL A 108 -9.56 20.21 1.42
N LYS A 109 -9.64 21.36 0.76
CA LYS A 109 -10.12 22.64 1.31
C LYS A 109 -11.62 22.63 1.65
N ASP A 110 -12.47 22.32 0.67
CA ASP A 110 -13.93 22.44 0.82
C ASP A 110 -14.57 21.14 1.33
N GLY A 111 -13.79 20.06 1.43
CA GLY A 111 -14.18 18.79 2.02
C GLY A 111 -15.44 18.19 1.38
N SER A 112 -16.46 17.92 2.21
CA SER A 112 -17.75 17.38 1.77
C SER A 112 -18.64 18.37 1.00
N ASN A 113 -18.23 19.64 0.84
CA ASN A 113 -18.96 20.61 0.02
C ASN A 113 -18.57 20.52 -1.47
N VAL A 114 -17.48 19.82 -1.82
CA VAL A 114 -17.12 19.55 -3.20
C VAL A 114 -18.16 18.63 -3.84
N VAL A 115 -18.68 19.02 -4.98
CA VAL A 115 -19.62 18.20 -5.77
C VAL A 115 -19.02 17.88 -7.12
N GLU A 116 -19.12 16.62 -7.54
CA GLU A 116 -18.74 16.13 -8.86
C GLU A 116 -20.02 15.69 -9.59
N ILE A 117 -20.32 16.33 -10.71
CA ILE A 117 -21.55 16.17 -11.46
C ILE A 117 -21.19 15.61 -12.84
N PRO A 118 -21.62 14.39 -13.21
CA PRO A 118 -21.36 13.83 -14.53
C PRO A 118 -22.10 14.64 -15.61
N LEU A 119 -21.48 14.80 -16.77
CA LEU A 119 -22.05 15.50 -17.91
C LEU A 119 -22.43 14.51 -19.02
N GLN A 120 -23.57 14.79 -19.67
CA GLN A 120 -24.02 14.07 -20.87
C GLN A 120 -23.70 14.89 -22.14
N ALA A 121 -23.74 14.26 -23.31
CA ALA A 121 -23.63 14.99 -24.58
C ALA A 121 -24.80 15.96 -24.78
N GLY A 122 -24.53 17.13 -25.38
CA GLY A 122 -25.48 18.22 -25.51
C GLY A 122 -25.50 19.15 -24.29
N ASP A 123 -26.63 19.82 -24.05
CA ASP A 123 -26.79 20.81 -23.00
C ASP A 123 -26.91 20.17 -21.61
N ASN A 124 -26.19 20.74 -20.65
CA ASN A 124 -26.21 20.39 -19.24
C ASN A 124 -26.48 21.65 -18.43
N ILE A 125 -27.46 21.60 -17.52
CA ILE A 125 -27.80 22.69 -16.60
C ILE A 125 -27.56 22.19 -15.17
N ILE A 126 -26.63 22.82 -14.47
CA ILE A 126 -26.36 22.60 -13.06
C ILE A 126 -27.16 23.66 -12.29
N ALA A 127 -28.12 23.19 -11.49
CA ALA A 127 -29.01 24.04 -10.72
C ALA A 127 -28.35 24.53 -9.41
N PRO A 128 -28.73 25.73 -8.92
CA PRO A 128 -28.25 26.33 -7.66
C PRO A 128 -28.27 25.42 -6.43
N THR A 129 -29.18 24.44 -6.39
CA THR A 129 -29.35 23.50 -5.27
C THR A 129 -28.34 22.36 -5.26
N GLN A 130 -27.60 22.14 -6.36
CA GLN A 130 -26.68 21.01 -6.53
C GLN A 130 -25.27 21.27 -5.99
N HIS A 131 -24.93 22.51 -5.60
CA HIS A 131 -23.60 22.90 -5.12
C HIS A 131 -23.70 23.91 -3.98
N LYS A 132 -22.56 24.26 -3.36
CA LYS A 132 -22.43 25.37 -2.39
C LYS A 132 -21.68 26.59 -2.94
N GLY A 133 -21.32 26.53 -4.23
CA GLY A 133 -20.40 27.46 -4.88
C GLY A 133 -18.95 27.01 -4.71
N GLY A 134 -18.05 27.56 -5.52
CA GLY A 134 -16.64 27.18 -5.52
C GLY A 134 -15.99 27.35 -6.90
N ILE A 135 -14.68 27.10 -6.93
CA ILE A 135 -13.90 27.01 -8.18
C ILE A 135 -14.46 25.88 -9.03
N ILE A 136 -14.57 26.12 -10.34
CA ILE A 136 -15.02 25.13 -11.31
C ILE A 136 -13.79 24.41 -11.88
N TYR A 137 -13.81 23.09 -11.83
CA TYR A 137 -12.85 22.23 -12.50
C TYR A 137 -13.55 21.29 -13.47
N LEU A 138 -12.84 20.84 -14.51
CA LEU A 138 -13.28 19.75 -15.38
C LEU A 138 -12.50 18.48 -15.03
N ARG A 139 -13.13 17.32 -15.15
CA ARG A 139 -12.48 16.03 -14.90
C ARG A 139 -12.95 15.00 -15.93
N TYR A 140 -12.02 14.30 -16.55
CA TYR A 140 -12.33 13.23 -17.50
C TYR A 140 -11.27 12.14 -17.40
N THR A 141 -11.58 11.07 -16.67
CA THR A 141 -10.57 10.12 -16.19
C THR A 141 -10.94 8.66 -16.44
N SER A 142 -9.93 7.80 -16.55
CA SER A 142 -10.05 6.34 -16.65
C SER A 142 -9.45 5.64 -15.44
N GLU A 143 -10.25 4.83 -14.75
CA GLU A 143 -9.78 3.87 -13.74
C GLU A 143 -8.99 2.70 -14.35
N LYS A 144 -9.03 2.52 -15.67
CA LYS A 144 -8.27 1.51 -16.43
C LYS A 144 -6.98 2.07 -17.04
N GLY A 145 -6.72 3.37 -16.90
CA GLY A 145 -5.57 4.05 -17.49
C GLY A 145 -5.69 4.33 -18.99
N TYR A 146 -6.91 4.27 -19.54
CA TYR A 146 -7.15 4.59 -20.95
C TYR A 146 -7.19 6.11 -21.19
N ASN A 147 -6.78 6.50 -22.40
CA ASN A 147 -6.71 7.88 -22.85
C ASN A 147 -7.44 8.07 -24.19
N THR A 148 -8.53 7.34 -24.40
CA THR A 148 -9.19 7.23 -25.72
C THR A 148 -10.29 8.26 -25.93
N GLY A 149 -11.02 8.61 -24.86
CA GLY A 149 -12.10 9.59 -24.92
C GLY A 149 -11.56 11.01 -25.14
N LYS A 150 -12.27 11.81 -25.93
CA LYS A 150 -12.02 13.24 -26.10
C LYS A 150 -13.35 13.98 -26.19
N VAL A 151 -13.50 15.09 -25.47
CA VAL A 151 -14.69 15.93 -25.52
C VAL A 151 -14.32 17.40 -25.65
N ARG A 152 -15.24 18.20 -26.20
CA ARG A 152 -15.22 19.65 -26.15
C ARG A 152 -16.34 20.11 -25.20
N ILE A 153 -15.99 20.93 -24.22
CA ILE A 153 -16.93 21.48 -23.23
C ILE A 153 -16.95 23.00 -23.41
N THR A 154 -18.12 23.53 -23.74
CA THR A 154 -18.35 24.96 -23.93
C THR A 154 -19.16 25.50 -22.76
N PHE A 155 -18.63 26.50 -22.08
CA PHE A 155 -19.32 27.30 -21.08
C PHE A 155 -20.21 28.32 -21.79
N ASP A 156 -21.52 28.26 -21.50
CA ASP A 156 -22.52 29.13 -22.11
C ASP A 156 -22.63 30.44 -21.32
N SER A 157 -22.66 31.59 -22.01
CA SER A 157 -22.79 32.91 -21.40
C SER A 157 -24.13 33.14 -20.66
N ALA A 158 -25.11 32.27 -20.84
CA ALA A 158 -26.31 32.20 -20.01
C ALA A 158 -26.07 31.61 -18.60
N GLY A 159 -24.90 31.00 -18.36
CA GLY A 159 -24.45 30.57 -17.04
C GLY A 159 -23.99 31.73 -16.17
N GLU A 160 -24.24 31.65 -14.87
CA GLU A 160 -23.95 32.70 -13.89
C GLU A 160 -22.57 32.51 -13.21
N TYR A 161 -21.61 31.91 -13.93
CA TYR A 161 -20.22 31.78 -13.48
C TYR A 161 -19.45 33.10 -13.71
N ILE A 162 -18.36 33.27 -12.97
CA ILE A 162 -17.49 34.45 -13.03
C ILE A 162 -16.03 34.04 -13.18
N ASN A 163 -15.19 34.96 -13.67
CA ASN A 163 -13.75 34.74 -13.80
C ASN A 163 -13.09 34.64 -12.42
N HIS A 164 -12.21 33.66 -12.26
CA HIS A 164 -11.47 33.36 -11.04
C HIS A 164 -9.99 33.76 -11.20
N PRO A 165 -9.37 34.49 -10.25
CA PRO A 165 -7.95 34.83 -10.33
C PRO A 165 -7.06 33.58 -10.31
N TYR A 166 -6.35 33.34 -11.41
CA TYR A 166 -5.37 32.25 -11.46
C TYR A 166 -4.08 32.68 -12.15
N TYR A 167 -2.97 32.08 -11.71
CA TYR A 167 -1.66 32.26 -12.29
C TYR A 167 -1.10 30.91 -12.76
N GLU A 168 -0.77 30.79 -14.04
CA GLU A 168 -0.05 29.64 -14.59
C GLU A 168 1.37 30.05 -15.02
N LEU A 169 2.37 29.34 -14.49
CA LEU A 169 3.78 29.63 -14.71
C LEU A 169 4.14 29.62 -16.20
N GLY A 170 4.71 30.72 -16.68
CA GLY A 170 5.10 30.89 -18.08
C GLY A 170 3.94 31.18 -19.05
N VAL A 171 2.69 31.23 -18.56
CA VAL A 171 1.49 31.50 -19.39
C VAL A 171 0.80 32.80 -18.98
N THR A 172 0.60 33.03 -17.67
CA THR A 172 -0.11 34.23 -17.18
C THR A 172 0.85 35.41 -17.01
N ASP A 173 0.49 36.57 -17.56
CA ASP A 173 1.20 37.82 -17.25
C ASP A 173 0.99 38.23 -15.78
N ILE A 174 2.09 38.58 -15.12
CA ILE A 174 2.11 38.87 -13.68
C ILE A 174 1.35 40.16 -13.32
N THR A 175 1.37 41.17 -14.19
CA THR A 175 0.68 42.45 -13.96
C THR A 175 -0.83 42.27 -14.06
N ASN A 176 -1.28 41.55 -15.10
CA ASN A 176 -2.66 41.18 -15.30
C ASN A 176 -3.18 40.28 -14.16
N PHE A 177 -2.38 39.33 -13.68
CA PHE A 177 -2.73 38.53 -12.51
C PHE A 177 -2.90 39.39 -11.23
N LYS A 178 -1.95 40.28 -10.91
CA LYS A 178 -2.08 41.20 -9.76
C LYS A 178 -3.36 42.04 -9.87
N ASN A 179 -3.72 42.49 -11.08
CA ASN A 179 -4.99 43.21 -11.33
C ASN A 179 -6.24 42.34 -11.13
N GLN A 180 -6.24 41.08 -11.61
CA GLN A 180 -7.35 40.14 -11.38
C GLN A 180 -7.57 39.88 -9.89
N VAL A 181 -6.49 39.65 -9.13
CA VAL A 181 -6.56 39.45 -7.66
C VAL A 181 -7.16 40.68 -7.00
N ALA A 182 -6.66 41.88 -7.29
CA ALA A 182 -7.14 43.13 -6.70
C ALA A 182 -8.64 43.37 -6.96
N GLN A 183 -9.10 43.16 -8.20
CA GLN A 183 -10.50 43.40 -8.62
C GLN A 183 -11.48 42.31 -8.19
N SER A 184 -11.01 41.09 -7.89
CA SER A 184 -11.87 39.96 -7.56
C SER A 184 -12.54 40.08 -6.19
N THR A 185 -13.81 39.66 -6.12
CA THR A 185 -14.57 39.44 -4.88
C THR A 185 -14.51 37.98 -4.40
N ILE A 186 -13.89 37.08 -5.18
CA ILE A 186 -13.70 35.68 -4.81
C ILE A 186 -12.54 35.60 -3.81
N GLN A 187 -12.74 34.86 -2.71
CA GLN A 187 -11.69 34.72 -1.69
C GLN A 187 -10.55 33.81 -2.12
N ASP A 188 -10.77 32.85 -3.01
CA ASP A 188 -9.73 31.92 -3.44
C ASP A 188 -8.90 32.45 -4.62
N VAL A 189 -7.64 32.03 -4.66
CA VAL A 189 -6.65 32.35 -5.70
C VAL A 189 -5.85 31.08 -6.00
N VAL A 190 -5.67 30.77 -7.28
CA VAL A 190 -5.02 29.56 -7.78
C VAL A 190 -3.67 29.90 -8.40
N PHE A 191 -2.65 29.11 -8.07
CA PHE A 191 -1.34 29.13 -8.72
C PHE A 191 -1.04 27.75 -9.28
N LYS A 192 -0.44 27.66 -10.47
CA LYS A 192 -0.16 26.41 -11.18
C LYS A 192 1.24 26.44 -11.79
N SER A 193 1.97 25.35 -11.60
CA SER A 193 3.27 25.07 -12.23
C SER A 193 3.16 23.84 -13.15
N LYS A 194 4.31 23.22 -13.50
CA LYS A 194 4.33 21.93 -14.22
C LYS A 194 3.59 20.85 -13.44
N ASP A 195 3.87 20.69 -12.14
CA ASP A 195 3.35 19.57 -11.34
C ASP A 195 2.60 19.96 -10.04
N VAL A 196 2.59 21.23 -9.66
CA VAL A 196 1.85 21.74 -8.48
C VAL A 196 0.65 22.61 -8.86
N ILE A 197 -0.41 22.50 -8.05
CA ILE A 197 -1.47 23.49 -7.94
C ILE A 197 -1.52 23.96 -6.48
N VAL A 198 -1.41 25.27 -6.24
CA VAL A 198 -1.59 25.88 -4.91
C VAL A 198 -2.86 26.70 -4.88
N VAL A 199 -3.72 26.47 -3.89
CA VAL A 199 -4.97 27.23 -3.67
C VAL A 199 -4.95 27.87 -2.30
N ILE A 200 -4.85 29.20 -2.27
CA ILE A 200 -4.85 30.01 -1.04
C ILE A 200 -5.90 31.10 -1.11
N ASN A 201 -6.17 31.70 0.04
CA ASN A 201 -7.02 32.86 0.10
C ASN A 201 -6.30 34.14 -0.41
N LYS A 202 -7.07 35.05 -0.98
CA LYS A 202 -6.66 36.37 -1.50
C LYS A 202 -5.87 37.18 -0.47
N ASP A 203 -6.29 37.18 0.80
CA ASP A 203 -5.58 37.89 1.88
C ASP A 203 -4.15 37.35 2.11
N LYS A 204 -3.91 36.06 1.81
CA LYS A 204 -2.56 35.47 1.87
C LYS A 204 -1.78 35.78 0.59
N ALA A 205 -2.40 35.71 -0.59
CA ALA A 205 -1.74 36.16 -1.81
C ALA A 205 -1.27 37.61 -1.68
N GLU A 206 -2.16 38.52 -1.27
CA GLU A 206 -1.89 39.95 -1.05
C GLU A 206 -0.81 40.23 0.01
N LYS A 207 -0.70 39.39 1.05
CA LYS A 207 0.34 39.51 2.09
C LYS A 207 1.72 38.97 1.64
N TYR A 208 1.76 37.80 0.99
CA TYR A 208 3.00 37.04 0.80
C TYR A 208 3.54 37.04 -0.65
N LEU A 209 2.68 37.12 -1.66
CA LEU A 209 3.03 36.83 -3.06
C LEU A 209 2.84 38.03 -4.02
N ILE A 210 2.05 39.02 -3.64
CA ILE A 210 1.78 40.23 -4.44
C ILE A 210 2.77 41.39 -4.18
N PRO A 211 3.28 41.65 -2.96
CA PRO A 211 4.29 42.69 -2.72
C PRO A 211 5.61 42.37 -3.42
N ASP A 212 6.48 43.36 -3.62
CA ASP A 212 7.82 43.12 -4.19
C ASP A 212 8.79 42.53 -3.16
N THR A 213 8.53 42.74 -1.86
CA THR A 213 9.28 42.14 -0.76
C THR A 213 8.36 41.73 0.41
N TYR A 214 8.75 40.66 1.12
CA TYR A 214 8.08 40.23 2.35
C TYR A 214 9.14 39.75 3.38
N LYS A 215 9.02 40.20 4.64
CA LYS A 215 10.00 39.95 5.72
C LYS A 215 11.48 40.25 5.33
N GLY A 216 11.69 41.20 4.41
CA GLY A 216 13.03 41.60 3.91
C GLY A 216 13.56 40.74 2.76
N TYR A 217 12.82 39.73 2.30
CA TYR A 217 13.18 38.92 1.14
C TYR A 217 12.43 39.40 -0.12
N PRO A 218 13.04 39.31 -1.32
CA PRO A 218 12.33 39.54 -2.57
C PRO A 218 11.24 38.48 -2.79
N VAL A 219 10.16 38.86 -3.44
CA VAL A 219 9.02 37.97 -3.74
C VAL A 219 8.93 37.77 -5.25
N SER A 220 8.93 36.51 -5.69
CA SER A 220 8.77 36.12 -7.09
C SER A 220 7.88 34.88 -7.18
N ILE A 221 6.63 35.05 -7.63
CA ILE A 221 5.71 33.94 -7.90
C ILE A 221 6.35 32.90 -8.85
N PRO A 222 7.04 33.28 -9.95
CA PRO A 222 7.76 32.33 -10.79
C PRO A 222 8.83 31.51 -10.05
N ASN A 223 9.67 32.15 -9.22
CA ASN A 223 10.72 31.42 -8.51
C ASN A 223 10.14 30.50 -7.43
N TRP A 224 9.13 30.97 -6.71
CA TRP A 224 8.40 30.20 -5.70
C TRP A 224 7.74 28.94 -6.30
N LEU A 225 7.13 29.03 -7.49
CA LEU A 225 6.60 27.87 -8.20
C LEU A 225 7.71 26.95 -8.74
N ASN A 226 8.81 27.50 -9.24
CA ASN A 226 9.98 26.68 -9.64
C ASN A 226 10.62 25.95 -8.44
N ALA A 227 10.60 26.54 -7.24
CA ALA A 227 11.08 25.88 -6.02
C ALA A 227 10.19 24.68 -5.65
N PHE A 228 8.87 24.77 -5.85
CA PHE A 228 7.99 23.61 -5.73
C PHE A 228 8.25 22.51 -6.75
N ASP A 229 8.44 22.88 -8.02
CA ASP A 229 8.78 21.89 -9.07
C ASP A 229 10.13 21.20 -8.74
N GLY A 230 11.10 21.91 -8.16
CA GLY A 230 12.36 21.33 -7.66
C GLY A 230 12.19 20.36 -6.48
N VAL A 231 11.27 20.63 -5.54
CA VAL A 231 10.88 19.65 -4.50
C VAL A 231 10.32 18.39 -5.16
N LEU A 232 9.36 18.53 -6.08
CA LEU A 232 8.72 17.39 -6.72
C LEU A 232 9.67 16.57 -7.60
N ASP A 233 10.53 17.21 -8.38
CA ASP A 233 11.52 16.50 -9.20
C ASP A 233 12.48 15.67 -8.33
N ALA A 234 12.81 16.13 -7.11
CA ALA A 234 13.58 15.34 -6.15
C ALA A 234 12.80 14.11 -5.61
N GLU A 235 11.52 14.28 -5.28
CA GLU A 235 10.67 13.17 -4.81
C GLU A 235 10.38 12.13 -5.90
N ILE A 236 10.17 12.59 -7.14
CA ILE A 236 10.05 11.75 -8.34
C ILE A 236 11.36 10.97 -8.56
N ASN A 237 12.52 11.61 -8.40
CA ASN A 237 13.82 10.95 -8.57
C ASN A 237 14.07 9.85 -7.53
N ILE A 238 13.86 10.12 -6.23
CA ILE A 238 14.07 9.12 -5.16
C ILE A 238 13.02 8.00 -5.20
N SER A 239 11.83 8.26 -5.74
CA SER A 239 10.83 7.23 -6.08
C SER A 239 11.27 6.29 -7.22
N GLY A 240 12.45 6.51 -7.81
CA GLY A 240 12.96 5.72 -8.93
C GLY A 240 12.11 5.87 -10.19
N LEU A 241 11.60 7.07 -10.46
CA LEU A 241 10.76 7.37 -11.63
C LEU A 241 11.55 8.17 -12.67
N SER A 242 11.34 7.87 -13.95
CA SER A 242 11.95 8.58 -15.08
C SER A 242 11.00 8.62 -16.29
N PRO A 243 10.80 9.77 -16.96
CA PRO A 243 9.96 9.87 -18.15
C PRO A 243 10.36 8.91 -19.29
N ASN A 244 11.64 8.53 -19.33
CA ASN A 244 12.22 7.68 -20.36
C ASN A 244 12.44 6.23 -19.89
N ASP A 245 11.89 5.83 -18.73
CA ASP A 245 12.03 4.43 -18.28
C ASP A 245 11.25 3.49 -19.23
N PRO A 246 11.87 2.41 -19.74
CA PRO A 246 11.20 1.48 -20.65
C PRO A 246 10.07 0.68 -19.97
N ASN A 247 10.04 0.59 -18.64
CA ASN A 247 8.94 0.00 -17.90
C ASN A 247 7.89 1.09 -17.56
N PRO A 248 6.65 1.03 -18.08
CA PRO A 248 5.62 2.01 -17.75
C PRO A 248 5.26 2.07 -16.26
N LEU A 249 5.61 1.06 -15.45
CA LEU A 249 5.49 1.11 -13.99
C LEU A 249 6.51 2.06 -13.33
N HIS A 250 7.46 2.62 -14.07
CA HIS A 250 8.55 3.46 -13.57
C HIS A 250 8.58 4.84 -14.22
N GLN A 251 7.57 5.18 -15.00
CA GLN A 251 7.36 6.55 -15.48
C GLN A 251 6.62 7.38 -14.41
N PRO A 252 6.82 8.72 -14.36
CA PRO A 252 6.02 9.62 -13.53
C PRO A 252 4.50 9.47 -13.76
N MET A 253 3.70 10.14 -12.94
CA MET A 253 2.25 10.23 -13.18
C MET A 253 1.96 10.91 -14.52
N ASN A 254 0.80 10.61 -15.13
CA ASN A 254 0.31 11.36 -16.27
C ASN A 254 0.33 12.88 -16.01
N PRO A 255 0.79 13.73 -16.96
CA PRO A 255 0.87 15.17 -16.76
C PRO A 255 -0.45 15.89 -16.46
N GLY A 256 -1.62 15.25 -16.60
CA GLY A 256 -2.91 15.76 -16.11
C GLY A 256 -3.14 15.58 -14.60
N VAL A 257 -2.29 14.80 -13.92
CA VAL A 257 -2.33 14.59 -12.46
C VAL A 257 -1.28 15.47 -11.78
N LYS A 258 -1.65 16.07 -10.64
CA LYS A 258 -0.92 17.15 -9.95
C LYS A 258 -0.93 16.98 -8.44
N TYR A 259 0.04 17.61 -7.78
CA TYR A 259 0.02 17.77 -6.32
C TYR A 259 -0.75 19.05 -5.98
N LEU A 260 -1.88 18.89 -5.29
CA LEU A 260 -2.68 20.01 -4.81
C LEU A 260 -2.25 20.40 -3.40
N MET A 261 -1.98 21.68 -3.19
CA MET A 261 -1.65 22.28 -1.91
C MET A 261 -2.71 23.32 -1.56
N THR A 262 -3.35 23.19 -0.40
CA THR A 262 -4.48 24.05 -0.01
C THR A 262 -4.25 24.79 1.29
N GLN A 263 -4.69 26.05 1.34
CA GLN A 263 -4.92 26.73 2.61
C GLN A 263 -6.19 26.18 3.27
N VAL A 264 -6.07 25.76 4.52
CA VAL A 264 -7.16 25.24 5.36
C VAL A 264 -7.23 25.99 6.70
N THR A 265 -8.21 25.71 7.54
CA THR A 265 -8.43 26.42 8.83
C THR A 265 -8.12 25.59 10.08
N THR A 266 -7.89 24.29 9.92
CA THR A 266 -7.68 23.32 11.00
C THR A 266 -6.45 22.45 10.73
N GLY A 267 -5.96 21.76 11.75
CA GLY A 267 -4.64 21.10 11.71
C GLY A 267 -3.50 22.13 11.73
N TYR A 268 -2.31 21.70 11.31
CA TYR A 268 -1.14 22.58 11.16
C TYR A 268 -0.60 22.44 9.73
N MET A 269 -0.13 21.24 9.42
CA MET A 269 0.13 20.72 8.08
C MET A 269 -0.38 19.27 8.06
N TYR A 270 -0.86 18.78 6.92
CA TYR A 270 -1.22 17.37 6.73
C TYR A 270 -1.31 16.99 5.25
N ALA A 271 -1.15 15.69 4.98
CA ALA A 271 -1.41 15.05 3.70
C ALA A 271 -2.64 14.14 3.76
N THR A 272 -3.46 14.18 2.71
CA THR A 272 -4.64 13.31 2.58
C THR A 272 -4.85 12.91 1.12
N ASP A 273 -5.92 12.16 0.83
CA ASP A 273 -6.35 11.95 -0.54
C ASP A 273 -6.64 13.30 -1.22
N TRP A 274 -6.24 13.39 -2.49
CA TRP A 274 -6.35 14.56 -3.38
C TRP A 274 -5.33 15.67 -3.16
N GLY A 275 -4.66 15.78 -2.01
CA GLY A 275 -3.66 16.83 -1.77
C GLY A 275 -3.25 17.02 -0.31
N THR A 276 -2.58 18.15 -0.05
CA THR A 276 -2.11 18.56 1.28
C THR A 276 -2.83 19.83 1.78
N GLY A 277 -2.96 19.96 3.09
CA GLY A 277 -3.57 21.11 3.77
C GLY A 277 -2.58 21.82 4.68
N PHE A 278 -2.57 23.17 4.62
CA PHE A 278 -1.71 24.03 5.42
C PHE A 278 -2.54 25.12 6.13
N ASN A 279 -2.39 25.26 7.44
CA ASN A 279 -3.27 26.12 8.24
C ASN A 279 -3.04 27.62 7.98
N GLY A 280 -4.01 28.28 7.33
CA GLY A 280 -3.97 29.71 7.01
C GLY A 280 -4.12 30.64 8.21
N ASN A 281 -4.49 30.13 9.38
CA ASN A 281 -4.52 30.87 10.63
C ASN A 281 -3.17 30.83 11.36
N ASP A 282 -2.24 29.97 10.93
CA ASP A 282 -0.89 29.84 11.50
C ASP A 282 0.13 30.56 10.59
N GLU A 283 0.78 31.60 11.13
CA GLU A 283 1.76 32.37 10.35
C GLU A 283 3.01 31.56 10.02
N ALA A 284 3.44 30.62 10.86
CA ALA A 284 4.60 29.78 10.59
C ALA A 284 4.29 28.71 9.53
N ALA A 285 3.05 28.24 9.43
CA ALA A 285 2.60 27.36 8.35
C ALA A 285 2.56 28.11 7.01
N MET A 286 2.01 29.32 6.99
CA MET A 286 1.97 30.17 5.79
C MET A 286 3.36 30.68 5.36
N ASP A 287 4.24 31.03 6.30
CA ASP A 287 5.64 31.36 6.01
C ASP A 287 6.35 30.23 5.27
N ARG A 288 6.09 28.96 5.65
CA ARG A 288 6.70 27.80 4.97
C ARG A 288 6.10 27.51 3.60
N LEU A 289 4.79 27.69 3.43
CA LEU A 289 4.12 27.45 2.16
C LEU A 289 4.41 28.55 1.12
N LEU A 290 4.46 29.81 1.55
CA LEU A 290 4.37 30.99 0.66
C LEU A 290 5.67 31.78 0.50
N MET A 291 6.75 31.41 1.20
CA MET A 291 8.07 32.04 1.02
C MET A 291 9.06 31.10 0.34
N GLU A 292 9.54 31.48 -0.85
CA GLU A 292 10.59 30.78 -1.60
C GLU A 292 11.81 30.44 -0.72
N THR A 293 12.30 31.41 0.06
CA THR A 293 13.45 31.20 0.99
C THR A 293 13.19 30.11 2.03
N ASN A 294 11.94 29.91 2.48
CA ASN A 294 11.60 28.85 3.42
C ASN A 294 11.43 27.50 2.73
N LEU A 295 10.98 27.44 1.47
CA LEU A 295 11.01 26.19 0.68
C LEU A 295 12.45 25.70 0.50
N ILE A 296 13.36 26.61 0.16
CA ILE A 296 14.78 26.31 -0.11
C ILE A 296 15.56 25.97 1.17
N ASN A 297 15.39 26.74 2.25
CA ASN A 297 16.22 26.66 3.46
C ASN A 297 15.55 25.96 4.65
N ASN A 298 14.23 25.75 4.62
CA ASN A 298 13.43 25.16 5.71
C ASN A 298 12.31 24.25 5.17
N GLY A 299 12.50 23.67 3.98
CA GLY A 299 11.48 22.95 3.21
C GLY A 299 11.01 21.61 3.80
N TRP A 300 11.48 21.25 4.99
CA TRP A 300 11.17 19.96 5.63
C TRP A 300 9.67 19.71 5.74
N GLY A 301 8.91 20.66 6.31
CA GLY A 301 7.46 20.48 6.52
C GLY A 301 6.70 20.26 5.21
N ILE A 302 6.99 21.07 4.19
CA ILE A 302 6.32 20.98 2.89
C ILE A 302 6.67 19.66 2.19
N SER A 303 7.95 19.30 2.13
CA SER A 303 8.40 18.03 1.51
C SER A 303 7.91 16.80 2.27
N HIS A 304 7.69 16.92 3.58
CA HIS A 304 7.15 15.84 4.41
C HIS A 304 5.67 15.57 4.07
N GLU A 305 4.83 16.60 3.93
CA GLU A 305 3.44 16.38 3.53
C GLU A 305 3.31 15.83 2.10
N ILE A 306 4.12 16.31 1.15
CA ILE A 306 4.13 15.76 -0.22
C ILE A 306 4.61 14.29 -0.18
N GLY A 307 5.68 14.02 0.59
CA GLY A 307 6.24 12.70 0.79
C GLY A 307 5.23 11.69 1.36
N HIS A 308 4.32 12.10 2.24
CA HIS A 308 3.24 11.23 2.74
C HIS A 308 2.34 10.74 1.59
N GLN A 309 2.04 11.60 0.62
CA GLN A 309 1.29 11.15 -0.55
C GLN A 309 2.08 10.12 -1.37
N ASN A 310 3.40 10.20 -1.36
CA ASN A 310 4.31 9.38 -2.15
C ASN A 310 4.69 8.03 -1.51
N GLN A 311 4.51 7.86 -0.20
CA GLN A 311 4.79 6.60 0.52
C GLN A 311 4.13 5.39 -0.14
N GLN A 312 4.88 4.29 -0.28
CA GLN A 312 4.32 3.01 -0.72
C GLN A 312 3.93 2.12 0.47
N GLY A 313 2.83 1.37 0.32
CA GLY A 313 2.27 0.56 1.41
C GLY A 313 3.17 -0.59 1.88
N ALA A 314 3.81 -1.29 0.94
CA ALA A 314 4.48 -2.57 1.18
C ALA A 314 5.51 -2.56 2.32
N TYR A 315 6.33 -1.52 2.40
CA TYR A 315 7.37 -1.33 3.42
C TYR A 315 7.04 -0.24 4.45
N LYS A 316 5.77 0.15 4.58
CA LYS A 316 5.30 1.13 5.58
C LYS A 316 4.49 0.44 6.69
N PRO A 317 5.14 -0.22 7.66
CA PRO A 317 4.47 -0.58 8.92
C PRO A 317 4.01 0.69 9.66
N SER A 318 3.14 0.53 10.64
CA SER A 318 2.52 1.61 11.41
C SER A 318 3.57 2.55 12.03
N GLU A 319 4.63 1.95 12.57
CA GLU A 319 5.84 2.52 13.15
C GLU A 319 6.59 3.46 12.19
N TYR A 320 6.35 3.34 10.88
CA TYR A 320 7.07 4.00 9.81
C TYR A 320 6.25 5.04 9.04
N THR A 321 5.01 5.32 9.46
CA THR A 321 4.19 6.39 8.85
C THR A 321 4.92 7.73 8.85
N GLU A 322 5.51 8.11 9.98
CA GLU A 322 6.32 9.34 10.14
C GLU A 322 7.82 9.14 9.84
N THR A 323 8.21 7.95 9.36
CA THR A 323 9.62 7.59 9.13
C THR A 323 9.95 7.50 7.64
N THR A 324 9.25 6.64 6.87
CA THR A 324 9.57 6.40 5.45
C THR A 324 9.20 7.57 4.55
N VAL A 325 8.30 8.45 4.99
CA VAL A 325 8.05 9.77 4.38
C VAL A 325 9.35 10.57 4.21
N ASN A 326 10.32 10.41 5.10
CA ASN A 326 11.55 11.17 5.03
C ASN A 326 12.55 10.64 3.99
N PHE A 327 12.29 9.53 3.29
CA PHE A 327 13.01 9.24 2.04
C PHE A 327 12.83 10.39 1.03
N TYR A 328 11.61 10.92 0.94
CA TYR A 328 11.27 12.05 0.08
C TYR A 328 11.81 13.35 0.67
N THR A 329 11.51 13.65 1.94
CA THR A 329 12.00 14.85 2.64
C THR A 329 13.52 15.03 2.57
N PHE A 330 14.29 13.95 2.76
CA PHE A 330 15.76 14.01 2.67
C PHE A 330 16.25 14.29 1.23
N ALA A 331 15.58 13.74 0.21
CA ALA A 331 15.92 14.02 -1.18
C ALA A 331 15.62 15.49 -1.55
N SER A 332 14.44 15.98 -1.17
CA SER A 332 14.01 17.37 -1.43
C SER A 332 14.90 18.39 -0.72
N VAL A 333 15.29 18.17 0.54
CA VAL A 333 16.23 19.07 1.23
C VAL A 333 17.63 19.03 0.58
N ARG A 334 18.12 17.86 0.17
CA ARG A 334 19.42 17.72 -0.52
C ARG A 334 19.44 18.30 -1.93
N HIS A 335 18.30 18.40 -2.61
CA HIS A 335 18.19 19.11 -3.89
C HIS A 335 18.62 20.58 -3.75
N PHE A 336 18.16 21.27 -2.70
CA PHE A 336 18.49 22.68 -2.47
C PHE A 336 19.80 22.89 -1.69
N GLN A 337 20.04 22.07 -0.66
CA GLN A 337 21.18 22.23 0.25
C GLN A 337 22.46 21.48 -0.21
N GLY A 338 22.36 20.72 -1.31
CA GLY A 338 23.44 19.90 -1.86
C GLY A 338 23.45 18.46 -1.32
N SER A 339 23.98 17.54 -2.13
CA SER A 339 23.99 16.09 -1.87
C SER A 339 24.70 15.68 -0.57
N ASN A 340 25.64 16.49 -0.09
CA ASN A 340 26.38 16.24 1.15
C ASN A 340 25.66 16.73 2.42
N TRP A 341 24.50 17.39 2.31
CA TRP A 341 23.78 17.94 3.47
C TRP A 341 23.43 16.87 4.51
N GLN A 342 23.61 17.23 5.78
CA GLN A 342 23.36 16.39 6.95
C GLN A 342 22.43 17.09 7.93
N LYS A 343 21.40 16.37 8.40
CA LYS A 343 20.45 16.85 9.43
C LYS A 343 21.08 16.97 10.82
N TRP A 344 22.03 16.10 11.13
CA TRP A 344 22.64 15.98 12.45
C TRP A 344 24.16 16.09 12.35
N THR A 345 24.80 16.59 13.40
CA THR A 345 26.27 16.63 13.54
C THR A 345 26.82 15.26 13.94
N GLU A 346 28.13 15.06 13.75
CA GLU A 346 28.83 13.82 14.12
C GLU A 346 28.63 13.46 15.60
N ASN A 347 28.72 14.43 16.51
CA ASN A 347 28.52 14.19 17.95
C ASN A 347 27.17 13.56 18.26
N ILE A 348 26.09 13.88 17.52
CA ILE A 348 24.77 13.27 17.76
C ILE A 348 24.79 11.79 17.42
N TRP A 349 25.45 11.39 16.32
CA TRP A 349 25.63 9.98 15.96
C TRP A 349 26.44 9.23 17.02
N VAL A 350 27.58 9.82 17.43
CA VAL A 350 28.49 9.21 18.41
C VAL A 350 27.82 9.09 19.78
N ASP A 351 27.31 10.19 20.34
CA ASP A 351 26.77 10.21 21.70
C ASP A 351 25.47 9.42 21.85
N LYS A 352 24.60 9.43 20.83
CA LYS A 352 23.27 8.81 20.93
C LYS A 352 23.22 7.38 20.40
N PHE A 353 23.94 7.08 19.33
CA PHE A 353 23.88 5.75 18.73
C PHE A 353 25.09 4.90 19.11
N HIS A 354 26.32 5.42 18.97
CA HIS A 354 27.52 4.64 19.30
C HIS A 354 27.69 4.41 20.81
N ASN A 355 27.45 5.44 21.63
CA ASN A 355 27.70 5.42 23.07
C ASN A 355 26.48 5.06 23.93
N ASP A 356 25.25 5.16 23.39
CA ASP A 356 24.02 4.72 24.07
C ASP A 356 23.36 3.54 23.34
N TRP A 357 22.61 3.76 22.24
CA TRP A 357 21.74 2.74 21.65
C TRP A 357 22.44 1.39 21.41
N PHE A 358 23.61 1.41 20.77
CA PHE A 358 24.35 0.18 20.44
C PHE A 358 25.04 -0.49 21.63
N GLN A 359 25.13 0.17 22.79
CA GLN A 359 25.66 -0.40 24.04
C GLN A 359 24.58 -1.11 24.88
N ARG A 360 23.29 -0.86 24.61
CA ARG A 360 22.18 -1.50 25.33
C ARG A 360 22.17 -3.01 25.09
N SER A 361 21.97 -3.81 26.14
CA SER A 361 21.92 -5.28 26.04
C SER A 361 20.66 -5.78 25.33
N ASN A 362 19.53 -5.12 25.56
CA ASN A 362 18.26 -5.33 24.86
C ASN A 362 17.94 -4.07 24.04
N ARG A 363 17.51 -4.26 22.79
CA ARG A 363 17.09 -3.18 21.87
C ARG A 363 15.84 -3.62 21.13
N ASN A 364 14.82 -2.76 21.08
CA ASN A 364 13.65 -2.98 20.23
C ASN A 364 13.30 -1.71 19.45
N TYR A 365 13.77 -1.65 18.21
CA TYR A 365 13.61 -0.50 17.31
C TYR A 365 12.14 -0.20 16.94
N TRP A 366 11.29 -1.23 16.88
CA TRP A 366 9.87 -1.09 16.57
C TRP A 366 9.05 -0.58 17.76
N SER A 367 9.56 -0.73 18.99
CA SER A 367 8.93 -0.18 20.18
C SER A 367 9.20 1.32 20.36
N ALA A 368 8.66 1.91 21.43
CA ALA A 368 8.96 3.28 21.83
C ALA A 368 10.38 3.47 22.42
N ASP A 369 11.10 2.39 22.74
CA ASP A 369 12.45 2.40 23.34
C ASP A 369 13.45 3.23 22.51
N ILE A 370 13.44 3.09 21.19
CA ILE A 370 14.28 3.88 20.27
C ILE A 370 14.08 5.39 20.46
N GLY A 371 12.87 5.83 20.83
CA GLY A 371 12.56 7.24 21.06
C GLY A 371 13.20 7.86 22.30
N THR A 372 13.77 7.06 23.19
CA THR A 372 14.57 7.54 24.33
C THR A 372 15.97 8.03 23.94
N VAL A 373 16.42 7.69 22.73
CA VAL A 373 17.78 7.97 22.22
C VAL A 373 17.92 9.42 21.76
N TYR A 374 17.01 9.90 20.91
CA TYR A 374 17.07 11.24 20.33
C TYR A 374 15.69 11.87 20.06
N GLN A 375 15.36 12.92 20.81
CA GLN A 375 14.12 13.73 20.76
C GLN A 375 12.81 12.96 20.94
N ASN A 376 12.47 12.07 20.01
CA ASN A 376 11.26 11.26 19.98
C ASN A 376 11.46 10.01 19.10
N VAL A 377 10.46 9.14 19.09
CA VAL A 377 10.49 7.85 18.37
C VAL A 377 10.68 7.99 16.86
N ASN A 378 10.11 9.02 16.22
CA ASN A 378 10.18 9.20 14.78
C ASN A 378 11.56 9.72 14.37
N GLU A 379 12.04 10.78 15.04
CA GLU A 379 13.38 11.36 14.82
C GLU A 379 14.50 10.34 15.04
N SER A 380 14.42 9.52 16.09
CA SER A 380 15.42 8.47 16.37
C SER A 380 15.45 7.37 15.29
N ARG A 381 14.31 7.05 14.67
CA ARG A 381 14.23 6.06 13.57
C ARG A 381 14.86 6.54 12.26
N LEU A 382 14.91 7.86 12.02
CA LEU A 382 15.49 8.42 10.80
C LEU A 382 16.99 8.11 10.64
N PHE A 383 17.71 7.89 11.74
CA PHE A 383 19.13 7.52 11.72
C PHE A 383 19.37 6.18 11.02
N PHE A 384 18.47 5.20 11.14
CA PHE A 384 18.61 3.95 10.39
C PHE A 384 18.43 4.17 8.88
N LEU A 385 17.45 4.99 8.47
CA LEU A 385 17.23 5.30 7.06
C LEU A 385 18.41 6.08 6.45
N GLU A 386 18.97 7.03 7.19
CA GLU A 386 20.17 7.76 6.76
C GLU A 386 21.40 6.84 6.71
N GLN A 387 21.56 5.91 7.65
CA GLN A 387 22.64 4.91 7.58
C GLN A 387 22.50 4.00 6.36
N LEU A 388 21.28 3.56 5.99
CA LEU A 388 21.06 2.82 4.74
C LEU A 388 21.48 3.63 3.50
N ARG A 389 21.19 4.94 3.47
CA ARG A 389 21.64 5.84 2.39
C ARG A 389 23.16 5.98 2.36
N VAL A 390 23.83 6.15 3.50
CA VAL A 390 25.30 6.20 3.56
C VAL A 390 25.92 4.88 3.13
N LEU A 391 25.31 3.75 3.51
CA LEU A 391 25.80 2.41 3.17
C LEU A 391 25.62 2.07 1.69
N PHE A 392 24.51 2.44 1.04
CA PHE A 392 24.14 1.90 -0.27
C PHE A 392 23.75 2.96 -1.33
N GLY A 393 23.72 4.24 -0.95
CA GLY A 393 23.26 5.33 -1.80
C GLY A 393 21.74 5.37 -2.00
N ASP A 394 21.27 6.39 -2.71
CA ASP A 394 19.86 6.59 -3.04
C ASP A 394 19.28 5.47 -3.93
N ASP A 395 20.16 4.77 -4.67
CA ASP A 395 19.77 3.70 -5.59
C ASP A 395 19.15 2.49 -4.87
N LEU A 396 19.49 2.25 -3.60
CA LEU A 396 18.79 1.25 -2.76
C LEU A 396 17.30 1.57 -2.65
N VAL A 397 16.98 2.83 -2.34
CA VAL A 397 15.61 3.30 -2.14
C VAL A 397 14.87 3.38 -3.49
N LYS A 398 15.52 3.86 -4.55
CA LYS A 398 14.95 3.86 -5.91
C LYS A 398 14.60 2.45 -6.37
N THR A 399 15.46 1.47 -6.10
CA THR A 399 15.27 0.07 -6.46
C THR A 399 14.17 -0.58 -5.61
N LEU A 400 14.08 -0.27 -4.31
CA LEU A 400 12.98 -0.69 -3.44
C LEU A 400 11.62 -0.21 -3.98
N HIS A 401 11.54 1.04 -4.40
CA HIS A 401 10.34 1.60 -5.01
C HIS A 401 9.96 0.91 -6.34
N LYS A 402 10.95 0.58 -7.18
CA LYS A 402 10.75 -0.13 -8.46
C LYS A 402 10.21 -1.54 -8.24
N ILE A 403 10.90 -2.34 -7.43
CA ILE A 403 10.52 -3.72 -7.12
C ILE A 403 9.13 -3.79 -6.49
N THR A 404 8.80 -2.86 -5.58
CA THR A 404 7.46 -2.81 -4.98
C THR A 404 6.36 -2.60 -6.05
N ARG A 405 6.61 -1.78 -7.08
CA ARG A 405 5.67 -1.58 -8.21
C ARG A 405 5.57 -2.79 -9.11
N GLU A 406 6.69 -3.44 -9.41
CA GLU A 406 6.73 -4.66 -10.21
C GLU A 406 6.02 -5.83 -9.51
N GLU A 407 6.26 -6.01 -8.21
CA GLU A 407 5.61 -7.04 -7.39
C GLU A 407 4.12 -6.77 -7.16
N LYS A 408 3.66 -5.53 -7.40
CA LYS A 408 2.31 -5.04 -7.12
C LYS A 408 1.88 -5.11 -5.65
N GLU A 409 2.84 -5.35 -4.75
CA GLU A 409 2.61 -5.49 -3.31
C GLU A 409 2.00 -4.22 -2.70
N SER A 410 0.94 -4.39 -1.90
CA SER A 410 0.26 -3.34 -1.13
C SER A 410 0.63 -3.35 0.37
N GLY A 411 1.34 -4.40 0.78
CA GLY A 411 1.64 -4.76 2.16
C GLY A 411 0.50 -5.54 2.81
N GLY A 412 0.84 -6.55 3.61
CA GLY A 412 -0.11 -7.30 4.44
C GLY A 412 -0.34 -6.61 5.79
N ASP A 413 -0.40 -7.43 6.85
CA ASP A 413 -0.41 -6.99 8.25
C ASP A 413 0.84 -6.15 8.63
N ASN A 414 0.86 -5.61 9.84
CA ASN A 414 1.95 -4.72 10.29
C ASN A 414 3.32 -5.41 10.31
N GLU A 415 3.36 -6.70 10.67
CA GLU A 415 4.59 -7.48 10.79
C GLU A 415 5.07 -7.94 9.41
N ALA A 416 4.14 -8.29 8.51
CA ALA A 416 4.40 -8.51 7.09
C ALA A 416 5.13 -7.32 6.43
N ARG A 417 4.75 -6.09 6.79
CA ARG A 417 5.37 -4.85 6.27
C ARG A 417 6.79 -4.63 6.79
N LYS A 418 7.06 -4.94 8.07
CA LYS A 418 8.43 -4.93 8.62
C LYS A 418 9.29 -5.99 7.95
N PHE A 419 8.75 -7.20 7.81
CA PHE A 419 9.41 -8.30 7.10
C PHE A 419 9.74 -7.91 5.67
N TYR A 420 8.77 -7.39 4.90
CA TYR A 420 8.97 -6.97 3.52
C TYR A 420 10.08 -5.91 3.42
N PHE A 421 10.07 -4.89 4.29
CA PHE A 421 11.14 -3.89 4.32
C PHE A 421 12.52 -4.51 4.54
N LEU A 422 12.72 -5.28 5.62
CA LEU A 422 14.02 -5.91 5.91
C LEU A 422 14.43 -6.90 4.82
N GLN A 423 13.49 -7.70 4.32
CA GLN A 423 13.71 -8.65 3.24
C GLN A 423 14.21 -7.95 1.97
N LYS A 424 13.54 -6.87 1.53
CA LYS A 424 13.90 -6.18 0.29
C LYS A 424 15.21 -5.40 0.41
N ILE A 425 15.49 -4.77 1.54
CA ILE A 425 16.80 -4.13 1.75
C ILE A 425 17.95 -5.15 1.65
N ALA A 426 17.80 -6.35 2.22
CA ALA A 426 18.76 -7.43 2.06
C ALA A 426 18.82 -7.96 0.60
N GLN A 427 17.67 -8.26 -0.02
CA GLN A 427 17.58 -8.80 -1.37
C GLN A 427 18.14 -7.84 -2.44
N ILE A 428 17.99 -6.53 -2.28
CA ILE A 428 18.48 -5.51 -3.23
C ILE A 428 19.98 -5.25 -3.02
N SER A 429 20.41 -5.08 -1.77
CA SER A 429 21.83 -4.88 -1.46
C SER A 429 22.68 -6.10 -1.83
N GLY A 430 22.12 -7.31 -1.73
CA GLY A 430 22.83 -8.58 -1.99
C GLY A 430 23.72 -9.02 -0.82
N TYR A 431 23.59 -8.39 0.35
CA TYR A 431 24.43 -8.61 1.51
C TYR A 431 23.69 -9.30 2.66
N ASP A 432 24.42 -10.06 3.50
CA ASP A 432 23.91 -10.57 4.77
C ASP A 432 23.91 -9.44 5.81
N LEU A 433 22.71 -8.89 6.06
CA LEU A 433 22.51 -7.76 6.96
C LEU A 433 22.04 -8.18 8.36
N ARG A 434 22.09 -9.48 8.72
CA ARG A 434 21.63 -9.95 10.05
C ARG A 434 22.37 -9.30 11.21
N ASN A 435 23.68 -9.04 11.07
CA ASN A 435 24.45 -8.32 12.10
C ASN A 435 23.94 -6.88 12.27
N LEU A 436 23.80 -6.16 11.16
CA LEU A 436 23.23 -4.80 11.14
C LEU A 436 21.84 -4.75 11.78
N TYR A 437 20.95 -5.66 11.42
CA TYR A 437 19.59 -5.72 11.96
C TYR A 437 19.56 -6.05 13.47
N SER A 438 20.40 -6.98 13.93
CA SER A 438 20.58 -7.31 15.35
C SER A 438 21.15 -6.14 16.16
N LYS A 439 22.11 -5.39 15.58
CA LYS A 439 22.69 -4.19 16.20
C LYS A 439 21.72 -3.04 16.30
N TRP A 440 20.79 -2.88 15.34
CA TRP A 440 19.70 -1.92 15.47
C TRP A 440 18.54 -2.39 16.36
N GLY A 441 18.38 -3.70 16.61
CA GLY A 441 17.22 -4.23 17.31
C GLY A 441 15.97 -4.32 16.42
N LEU A 442 16.17 -4.58 15.13
CA LEU A 442 15.14 -4.78 14.11
C LEU A 442 14.60 -6.22 14.17
N VAL A 443 14.01 -6.57 15.31
CA VAL A 443 13.49 -7.92 15.60
C VAL A 443 12.11 -8.10 14.95
N LEU A 444 11.85 -9.26 14.36
CA LEU A 444 10.53 -9.65 13.85
C LEU A 444 9.84 -10.66 14.78
N ASP A 445 8.55 -10.91 14.58
CA ASP A 445 7.88 -12.07 15.19
C ASP A 445 8.55 -13.40 14.81
N SER A 446 8.29 -14.46 15.57
CA SER A 446 8.97 -15.75 15.38
C SER A 446 8.70 -16.39 14.01
N TYR A 447 7.59 -16.07 13.34
CA TYR A 447 7.24 -16.60 12.02
C TYR A 447 7.99 -15.88 10.89
N TYR A 448 8.00 -14.55 10.92
CA TYR A 448 8.71 -13.73 9.93
C TYR A 448 10.22 -13.72 10.15
N GLN A 449 10.70 -13.83 11.39
CA GLN A 449 12.11 -14.01 11.71
C GLN A 449 12.64 -15.33 11.11
N GLN A 450 11.95 -16.46 11.32
CA GLN A 450 12.31 -17.74 10.71
C GLN A 450 12.36 -17.68 9.18
N LYS A 451 11.43 -16.95 8.54
CA LYS A 451 11.46 -16.71 7.09
C LYS A 451 12.68 -15.91 6.64
N LEU A 452 13.02 -14.86 7.36
CA LEU A 452 14.17 -14.01 7.05
C LEU A 452 15.48 -14.80 7.20
N ASP A 453 15.61 -15.57 8.29
CA ASP A 453 16.77 -16.42 8.55
C ASP A 453 16.89 -17.58 7.53
N ALA A 454 15.76 -18.19 7.14
CA ALA A 454 15.75 -19.20 6.08
C ALA A 454 16.17 -18.61 4.72
N MET A 455 15.76 -17.38 4.40
CA MET A 455 16.21 -16.67 3.19
C MET A 455 17.73 -16.46 3.22
N PHE A 456 18.28 -15.93 4.32
CA PHE A 456 19.75 -15.76 4.44
C PHE A 456 20.52 -17.08 4.43
N THR A 457 19.93 -18.18 4.93
CA THR A 457 20.59 -19.50 4.99
C THR A 457 20.57 -20.22 3.63
N SER A 458 19.58 -19.96 2.78
CA SER A 458 19.41 -20.61 1.46
C SER A 458 19.83 -19.74 0.27
N GLY A 459 19.91 -18.43 0.45
CA GLY A 459 20.32 -17.47 -0.58
C GLY A 459 21.82 -17.22 -0.61
N ASN A 460 22.30 -16.74 -1.77
CA ASN A 460 23.69 -16.34 -1.96
C ASN A 460 23.88 -14.85 -1.58
N PHE A 461 24.00 -14.58 -0.27
CA PHE A 461 24.25 -13.24 0.27
C PHE A 461 25.74 -13.07 0.62
N GLU A 462 26.33 -11.95 0.23
CA GLU A 462 27.73 -11.64 0.57
C GLU A 462 27.85 -11.09 1.99
N THR A 463 28.88 -11.46 2.74
CA THR A 463 29.20 -10.80 4.02
C THR A 463 29.78 -9.41 3.74
N PRO A 464 29.20 -8.31 4.27
CA PRO A 464 29.75 -6.97 4.09
C PRO A 464 31.22 -6.86 4.54
N THR A 465 32.03 -6.10 3.80
CA THR A 465 33.29 -5.58 4.33
C THR A 465 32.99 -4.87 5.66
N CYS A 466 33.74 -5.18 6.71
CA CYS A 466 33.54 -4.59 8.04
C CYS A 466 32.20 -4.98 8.72
N ASN A 467 31.59 -6.13 8.38
CA ASN A 467 30.27 -6.56 8.90
C ASN A 467 30.07 -6.33 10.41
N ASP A 468 31.04 -6.72 11.23
CA ASP A 468 30.95 -6.63 12.70
C ASP A 468 30.99 -5.20 13.26
N GLN A 469 31.28 -4.20 12.42
CA GLN A 469 31.25 -2.78 12.75
C GLN A 469 30.39 -1.96 11.77
N LEU A 470 29.68 -2.59 10.82
CA LEU A 470 28.92 -1.91 9.77
C LEU A 470 27.87 -0.94 10.34
N TYR A 471 27.31 -1.29 11.50
CA TYR A 471 26.36 -0.49 12.26
C TYR A 471 26.95 0.82 12.84
N LEU A 472 28.26 0.99 12.86
CA LEU A 472 28.97 2.21 13.28
C LEU A 472 29.32 3.15 12.10
N VAL A 473 28.86 2.84 10.89
CA VAL A 473 29.03 3.74 9.73
C VAL A 473 28.10 4.94 9.87
N THR A 474 28.64 6.15 9.71
CA THR A 474 27.90 7.42 9.75
C THR A 474 28.23 8.25 8.51
N PRO A 475 27.51 9.36 8.24
CA PRO A 475 27.90 10.29 7.19
C PRO A 475 29.29 10.93 7.36
N PHE A 476 29.88 10.83 8.56
CA PHE A 476 31.13 11.49 8.95
C PHE A 476 32.30 10.52 9.07
N SER A 477 32.03 9.28 9.44
CA SER A 477 33.04 8.30 9.83
C SER A 477 32.73 6.88 9.33
N LYS A 478 33.79 6.20 8.88
CA LYS A 478 33.79 4.76 8.59
C LYS A 478 34.74 4.04 9.57
N PRO A 479 34.30 2.95 10.24
CA PRO A 479 35.12 2.26 11.24
C PRO A 479 36.26 1.44 10.64
N CYS A 480 36.16 1.03 9.36
CA CYS A 480 37.22 0.31 8.65
C CYS A 480 37.80 1.12 7.50
N ALA A 481 39.14 1.19 7.42
CA ALA A 481 39.85 1.94 6.37
C ALA A 481 39.54 1.44 4.94
N ASN A 482 39.41 0.12 4.76
CA ASN A 482 39.14 -0.53 3.48
C ASN A 482 37.66 -0.51 3.05
N LEU A 483 36.74 0.03 3.86
CA LEU A 483 35.35 0.18 3.46
C LEU A 483 35.22 1.32 2.43
N SER A 484 34.75 1.00 1.23
CA SER A 484 34.36 1.97 0.21
C SER A 484 32.85 2.18 0.27
N LEU A 485 32.39 3.43 0.18
CA LEU A 485 30.98 3.81 0.28
C LEU A 485 30.58 4.69 -0.92
N PRO A 486 29.36 4.53 -1.46
CA PRO A 486 28.40 3.48 -1.13
C PRO A 486 28.90 2.08 -1.52
N LEU A 487 28.45 1.06 -0.79
CA LEU A 487 28.56 -0.34 -1.18
C LEU A 487 27.74 -0.57 -2.47
N PRO A 488 28.27 -1.29 -3.47
CA PRO A 488 27.53 -1.60 -4.68
C PRO A 488 26.34 -2.50 -4.37
N LEU A 489 25.20 -2.25 -5.00
CA LEU A 489 24.05 -3.16 -4.94
C LEU A 489 24.39 -4.43 -5.76
N LYS A 490 24.44 -5.58 -5.09
CA LYS A 490 24.78 -6.89 -5.70
C LYS A 490 23.57 -7.81 -5.88
N GLY A 491 22.42 -7.38 -5.38
CA GLY A 491 21.19 -8.16 -5.34
C GLY A 491 20.27 -7.93 -6.53
N ILE A 492 18.96 -8.07 -6.29
CA ILE A 492 17.94 -7.85 -7.32
C ILE A 492 17.77 -6.36 -7.63
N SER A 493 17.69 -6.02 -8.93
CA SER A 493 17.43 -4.67 -9.45
C SER A 493 16.05 -4.51 -10.09
N THR A 494 15.35 -5.63 -10.28
CA THR A 494 14.00 -5.76 -10.81
C THR A 494 13.39 -7.02 -10.22
N SER A 495 12.06 -7.07 -10.17
CA SER A 495 11.28 -8.25 -9.83
C SER A 495 10.21 -8.48 -10.90
N THR A 496 9.69 -9.69 -10.96
CA THR A 496 8.43 -9.95 -11.69
C THR A 496 7.32 -9.91 -10.66
N PRO A 497 6.06 -9.52 -10.99
CA PRO A 497 4.93 -9.81 -10.12
C PRO A 497 5.04 -11.26 -9.66
N GLN A 498 5.31 -11.48 -8.37
CA GLN A 498 5.13 -12.80 -7.81
C GLN A 498 3.65 -13.06 -8.01
N LEU A 499 3.33 -14.04 -8.87
CA LEU A 499 1.97 -14.43 -9.13
C LEU A 499 1.35 -14.64 -7.75
N ASP A 500 0.33 -13.86 -7.42
CA ASP A 500 -0.22 -13.93 -6.08
C ASP A 500 -0.84 -15.32 -5.97
N LEU A 501 -0.12 -16.24 -5.31
CA LEU A 501 -0.50 -17.63 -5.16
C LEU A 501 -1.62 -17.74 -4.12
N MET A 502 -2.51 -16.74 -4.06
CA MET A 502 -3.85 -16.93 -3.54
C MET A 502 -4.46 -18.13 -4.27
N PRO A 503 -5.04 -19.07 -3.53
CA PRO A 503 -5.97 -20.02 -4.09
C PRO A 503 -7.00 -19.33 -4.98
N ALA A 504 -7.15 -19.78 -6.23
CA ALA A 504 -8.18 -19.26 -7.13
C ALA A 504 -9.61 -19.59 -6.62
N ASP A 505 -9.73 -20.58 -5.73
CA ASP A 505 -10.95 -21.06 -5.12
C ASP A 505 -10.67 -21.77 -3.76
N GLN A 506 -11.73 -22.23 -3.10
CA GLN A 506 -11.65 -22.97 -1.84
C GLN A 506 -10.94 -24.34 -1.97
N LEU A 507 -10.90 -24.96 -3.17
CA LEU A 507 -10.23 -26.24 -3.40
C LEU A 507 -8.71 -26.05 -3.45
N ALA A 508 -8.23 -25.03 -4.16
CA ALA A 508 -6.83 -24.61 -4.10
C ALA A 508 -6.45 -24.18 -2.67
N SER A 509 -7.39 -23.67 -1.85
CA SER A 509 -7.17 -23.26 -0.47
C SER A 509 -6.99 -24.48 0.45
N LYS A 510 -7.84 -25.50 0.28
CA LYS A 510 -7.63 -26.83 0.87
C LYS A 510 -6.25 -27.39 0.50
N ASN A 511 -5.92 -27.42 -0.79
CA ASN A 511 -4.70 -28.03 -1.30
C ASN A 511 -3.42 -27.32 -0.84
N LYS A 512 -3.48 -26.01 -0.57
CA LYS A 512 -2.35 -25.21 -0.08
C LYS A 512 -2.19 -25.23 1.44
N TYR A 513 -3.28 -25.34 2.20
CA TYR A 513 -3.30 -25.05 3.64
C TYR A 513 -3.80 -26.19 4.57
N CYS A 514 -4.26 -27.32 4.03
CA CYS A 514 -4.38 -28.56 4.81
C CYS A 514 -3.04 -29.31 4.77
N ASP A 515 -2.48 -29.64 5.93
CA ASP A 515 -1.21 -30.38 6.00
C ASP A 515 -1.45 -31.89 6.15
N TYR A 516 -1.16 -32.63 5.08
CA TYR A 516 -1.24 -34.09 5.03
C TYR A 516 0.14 -34.76 5.11
N SER A 517 1.21 -34.03 5.44
CA SER A 517 2.57 -34.56 5.55
C SER A 517 2.70 -35.55 6.70
N THR A 518 2.08 -35.26 7.86
CA THR A 518 2.19 -36.07 9.09
C THR A 518 1.26 -37.29 9.16
N LYS A 519 0.62 -37.67 8.04
CA LYS A 519 -0.23 -38.88 7.96
C LYS A 519 0.57 -40.15 8.27
N THR A 520 -0.07 -41.09 8.97
CA THR A 520 0.43 -42.45 9.19
C THR A 520 0.28 -43.31 7.93
N GLY A 521 -0.78 -43.07 7.14
CA GLY A 521 -1.01 -43.78 5.89
C GLY A 521 -2.15 -43.20 5.07
N ILE A 522 -2.55 -43.96 4.04
CA ILE A 522 -3.70 -43.68 3.17
C ILE A 522 -4.57 -44.93 3.15
N PHE A 523 -5.89 -44.75 3.26
CA PHE A 523 -6.88 -45.81 3.12
C PHE A 523 -7.77 -45.53 1.91
N THR A 524 -7.85 -46.47 0.97
CA THR A 524 -8.76 -46.40 -0.18
C THR A 524 -10.06 -47.12 0.16
N ASP A 525 -11.18 -46.40 0.11
CA ASP A 525 -12.51 -46.95 0.36
C ASP A 525 -12.90 -47.91 -0.77
N PRO A 526 -13.09 -49.21 -0.50
CA PRO A 526 -13.40 -50.19 -1.54
C PRO A 526 -14.81 -50.00 -2.13
N ARG A 527 -15.65 -49.17 -1.51
CA ARG A 527 -17.00 -48.88 -2.01
C ARG A 527 -16.96 -47.98 -3.22
N ASP A 528 -16.18 -46.90 -3.20
CA ASP A 528 -16.21 -45.86 -4.24
C ASP A 528 -14.82 -45.45 -4.78
N GLY A 529 -13.74 -46.08 -4.32
CA GLY A 529 -12.36 -45.82 -4.74
C GLY A 529 -11.75 -44.53 -4.18
N LYS A 530 -12.48 -43.76 -3.35
CA LYS A 530 -11.93 -42.53 -2.75
C LYS A 530 -10.87 -42.87 -1.71
N SER A 531 -9.76 -42.15 -1.74
CA SER A 531 -8.65 -42.36 -0.81
C SER A 531 -8.63 -41.26 0.25
N TYR A 532 -8.46 -41.66 1.51
CA TYR A 532 -8.46 -40.80 2.68
C TYR A 532 -7.13 -40.93 3.42
N ALA A 533 -6.45 -39.81 3.67
CA ALA A 533 -5.30 -39.82 4.56
C ALA A 533 -5.73 -40.08 6.01
N TYR A 534 -4.97 -40.88 6.75
CA TYR A 534 -5.20 -41.13 8.18
C TYR A 534 -3.95 -40.93 9.02
N LYS A 535 -4.15 -40.59 10.30
CA LYS A 535 -3.09 -40.41 11.29
C LYS A 535 -3.46 -41.03 12.63
N LYS A 536 -2.48 -41.62 13.32
CA LYS A 536 -2.60 -42.08 14.70
C LYS A 536 -2.61 -40.91 15.67
N TYR A 537 -3.59 -40.89 16.58
CA TYR A 537 -3.65 -40.02 17.75
C TYR A 537 -3.95 -40.88 18.98
N GLY A 538 -3.00 -40.96 19.92
CA GLY A 538 -3.07 -41.92 21.02
C GLY A 538 -3.26 -43.35 20.52
N ASN A 539 -4.35 -44.00 20.93
CA ASN A 539 -4.63 -45.41 20.66
C ASN A 539 -5.54 -45.66 19.42
N LYS A 540 -5.90 -44.60 18.66
CA LYS A 540 -6.75 -44.73 17.47
C LYS A 540 -6.14 -44.05 16.25
N GLU A 541 -6.47 -44.58 15.09
CA GLU A 541 -6.23 -43.94 13.80
C GLU A 541 -7.49 -43.19 13.36
N TRP A 542 -7.29 -41.99 12.84
CA TRP A 542 -8.34 -41.05 12.43
C TRP A 542 -8.14 -40.64 10.97
N PHE A 543 -9.22 -40.56 10.20
CA PHE A 543 -9.21 -39.82 8.95
C PHE A 543 -8.93 -38.34 9.23
N ILE A 544 -7.91 -37.80 8.56
CA ILE A 544 -7.58 -36.37 8.58
C ILE A 544 -8.32 -35.59 7.46
N GLU A 545 -9.36 -36.21 6.91
CA GLU A 545 -10.33 -35.62 5.98
C GLU A 545 -11.77 -36.00 6.37
N ASN A 546 -12.75 -35.24 5.87
CA ASN A 546 -14.17 -35.57 6.04
C ASN A 546 -14.57 -36.68 5.06
N LEU A 547 -15.44 -37.60 5.49
CA LEU A 547 -15.95 -38.66 4.62
C LEU A 547 -16.74 -38.08 3.42
N ASN A 548 -16.44 -38.54 2.20
CA ASN A 548 -17.06 -38.10 0.95
C ASN A 548 -17.73 -39.26 0.18
N TRP A 549 -18.34 -40.20 0.90
CA TRP A 549 -19.09 -41.30 0.30
C TRP A 549 -20.51 -40.84 -0.10
N ASP A 550 -20.96 -41.25 -1.29
CA ASP A 550 -22.22 -40.82 -1.92
C ASP A 550 -23.34 -41.89 -1.84
N GLY A 551 -23.15 -42.94 -1.05
CA GLY A 551 -24.10 -44.06 -1.00
C GLY A 551 -23.83 -45.20 -1.96
N TYR A 552 -22.82 -45.10 -2.84
CA TYR A 552 -22.47 -46.19 -3.74
C TYR A 552 -22.09 -47.46 -2.98
N ASN A 553 -22.83 -48.55 -3.19
CA ASN A 553 -22.64 -49.80 -2.46
C ASN A 553 -21.50 -50.70 -3.02
N GLY A 554 -20.68 -50.18 -3.94
CA GLY A 554 -19.62 -50.91 -4.63
C GLY A 554 -20.05 -51.75 -5.83
N THR A 555 -21.36 -51.90 -6.11
CA THR A 555 -21.87 -52.78 -7.17
C THR A 555 -23.04 -52.23 -8.00
N ASN A 556 -23.86 -51.34 -7.46
CA ASN A 556 -25.07 -50.83 -8.10
C ASN A 556 -25.02 -49.30 -8.20
N GLU A 557 -24.77 -48.79 -9.40
CA GLU A 557 -24.66 -47.35 -9.69
C GLU A 557 -25.92 -46.56 -9.30
N ASN A 558 -27.09 -47.20 -9.26
CA ASN A 558 -28.34 -46.56 -8.81
C ASN A 558 -28.33 -46.17 -7.32
N THR A 559 -27.34 -46.61 -6.51
CA THR A 559 -27.21 -46.15 -5.12
C THR A 559 -26.33 -44.90 -4.96
N ARG A 560 -25.75 -44.35 -6.05
CA ARG A 560 -25.04 -43.07 -6.01
C ARG A 560 -25.96 -41.90 -5.68
N ASN A 561 -25.44 -40.98 -4.88
CA ASN A 561 -26.13 -39.82 -4.32
C ASN A 561 -27.44 -40.15 -3.58
N THR A 562 -27.66 -41.40 -3.15
CA THR A 562 -28.81 -41.76 -2.31
C THR A 562 -28.58 -41.44 -0.83
N ILE A 563 -27.32 -41.23 -0.43
CA ILE A 563 -26.92 -40.71 0.88
C ILE A 563 -25.59 -39.94 0.75
N GLY A 564 -25.18 -39.21 1.79
CA GLY A 564 -24.04 -38.27 1.66
C GLY A 564 -24.46 -37.05 0.84
N ILE A 565 -25.15 -36.13 1.49
CA ILE A 565 -25.66 -34.89 0.89
C ILE A 565 -24.47 -34.02 0.51
N ALA A 566 -24.44 -33.56 -0.74
CA ALA A 566 -23.44 -32.62 -1.23
C ALA A 566 -23.78 -31.18 -0.79
N ASN A 567 -22.74 -30.36 -0.63
CA ASN A 567 -22.90 -28.92 -0.50
C ASN A 567 -23.24 -28.33 -1.89
N PRO A 568 -24.22 -27.43 -2.05
CA PRO A 568 -24.50 -26.78 -3.34
C PRO A 568 -23.28 -26.14 -3.99
N ASN A 569 -22.34 -25.63 -3.19
CA ASN A 569 -21.09 -24.99 -3.63
C ASN A 569 -19.89 -25.96 -3.67
N ASP A 570 -20.06 -27.22 -3.23
CA ASP A 570 -19.11 -28.31 -3.43
C ASP A 570 -19.88 -29.61 -3.81
N PRO A 571 -20.41 -29.71 -5.04
CA PRO A 571 -21.24 -30.85 -5.47
C PRO A 571 -20.50 -32.19 -5.43
N THR A 572 -19.17 -32.15 -5.47
CA THR A 572 -18.31 -33.34 -5.46
C THR A 572 -17.87 -33.77 -4.06
N GLY A 573 -17.99 -32.88 -3.06
CA GLY A 573 -17.42 -33.05 -1.72
C GLY A 573 -15.89 -32.96 -1.68
N ALA A 574 -15.23 -32.38 -2.69
CA ALA A 574 -13.78 -32.31 -2.79
C ALA A 574 -13.15 -31.33 -1.77
N ILE A 575 -13.88 -30.28 -1.41
CA ILE A 575 -13.45 -29.25 -0.46
C ILE A 575 -13.82 -29.68 0.96
N TYR A 576 -15.09 -30.00 1.21
CA TYR A 576 -15.65 -30.16 2.56
C TYR A 576 -16.09 -31.59 2.91
N GLY A 577 -16.08 -32.52 1.96
CA GLY A 577 -16.76 -33.82 2.11
C GLY A 577 -18.27 -33.68 1.98
N ARG A 578 -19.02 -34.64 2.53
CA ARG A 578 -20.50 -34.69 2.48
C ARG A 578 -21.13 -34.64 3.87
N TYR A 579 -22.41 -34.28 3.93
CA TYR A 579 -23.23 -34.32 5.16
C TYR A 579 -24.03 -35.62 5.22
N TYR A 580 -24.12 -36.22 6.41
CA TYR A 580 -24.81 -37.50 6.62
C TYR A 580 -25.96 -37.33 7.63
N PRO A 581 -27.05 -38.12 7.49
CA PRO A 581 -28.17 -38.08 8.43
C PRO A 581 -27.80 -38.53 9.84
N THR A 582 -28.27 -37.77 10.82
CA THR A 582 -27.98 -37.91 12.27
C THR A 582 -29.23 -38.27 13.07
N ASN A 583 -30.33 -38.58 12.38
CA ASN A 583 -31.66 -38.72 12.98
C ASN A 583 -31.85 -40.09 13.66
N LYS A 584 -32.99 -40.27 14.35
CA LYS A 584 -33.29 -41.51 15.08
C LYS A 584 -33.36 -42.76 14.19
N ALA A 585 -33.70 -42.64 12.91
CA ALA A 585 -33.71 -43.76 11.98
C ALA A 585 -32.29 -44.18 11.55
N THR A 586 -31.29 -43.32 11.74
CA THR A 586 -29.88 -43.60 11.42
C THR A 586 -28.96 -43.69 12.65
N GLN A 587 -29.52 -43.64 13.86
CA GLN A 587 -28.76 -43.83 15.11
C GLN A 587 -28.05 -45.19 15.12
N GLY A 588 -26.76 -45.20 15.48
CA GLY A 588 -25.92 -46.40 15.43
C GLY A 588 -25.53 -46.87 14.02
N THR A 589 -26.00 -46.22 12.95
CA THR A 589 -25.53 -46.51 11.58
C THR A 589 -24.13 -45.94 11.39
N THR A 590 -23.19 -46.75 10.90
CA THR A 590 -21.89 -46.23 10.48
C THR A 590 -21.82 -46.06 8.97
N TRP A 591 -21.54 -44.83 8.56
CA TRP A 591 -21.35 -44.45 7.16
C TRP A 591 -19.92 -44.72 6.67
N CYS A 592 -19.01 -45.02 7.60
CA CYS A 592 -17.60 -45.31 7.35
C CYS A 592 -17.41 -46.66 6.64
N PRO A 593 -16.28 -46.85 5.92
CA PRO A 593 -15.96 -48.11 5.26
C PRO A 593 -15.66 -49.24 6.25
N SER A 594 -15.69 -50.48 5.78
CA SER A 594 -15.41 -51.67 6.60
C SER A 594 -14.07 -51.54 7.34
N GLY A 595 -14.06 -51.89 8.63
CA GLY A 595 -12.93 -51.70 9.54
C GLY A 595 -12.79 -50.30 10.14
N TRP A 596 -13.65 -49.36 9.78
CA TRP A 596 -13.72 -48.01 10.34
C TRP A 596 -15.13 -47.71 10.89
N THR A 597 -15.21 -46.90 11.94
CA THR A 597 -16.48 -46.43 12.53
C THR A 597 -16.51 -44.90 12.57
N ALA A 598 -17.71 -44.31 12.71
CA ALA A 598 -17.80 -42.89 13.03
C ALA A 598 -17.26 -42.64 14.45
N ALA A 599 -16.62 -41.49 14.69
CA ALA A 599 -16.07 -41.14 15.99
C ALA A 599 -17.16 -40.91 17.06
N SER A 600 -17.05 -41.62 18.18
CA SER A 600 -17.90 -41.40 19.37
C SER A 600 -17.41 -40.24 20.24
N ASP A 601 -18.23 -39.78 21.18
CA ASP A 601 -17.92 -38.81 22.22
C ASP A 601 -16.65 -39.18 23.04
N THR A 602 -16.50 -40.48 23.33
CA THR A 602 -15.31 -41.04 23.97
C THR A 602 -14.08 -40.94 23.07
N ASP A 603 -14.24 -41.14 21.75
CA ASP A 603 -13.15 -41.00 20.80
C ASP A 603 -12.70 -39.55 20.69
N TRP A 604 -13.63 -38.60 20.55
CA TRP A 604 -13.32 -37.18 20.55
C TRP A 604 -12.63 -36.73 21.84
N THR A 605 -13.13 -37.16 23.00
CA THR A 605 -12.49 -36.86 24.30
C THR A 605 -11.05 -37.37 24.35
N ASN A 606 -10.82 -38.62 23.93
CA ASN A 606 -9.49 -39.23 23.91
C ASN A 606 -8.55 -38.58 22.88
N LEU A 607 -9.05 -38.19 21.70
CA LEU A 607 -8.29 -37.47 20.67
C LEU A 607 -7.78 -36.13 21.19
N LEU A 608 -8.67 -35.33 21.79
CA LEU A 608 -8.33 -34.01 22.31
C LEU A 608 -7.27 -34.14 23.42
N ALA A 609 -7.47 -35.05 24.37
CA ALA A 609 -6.50 -35.32 25.43
C ALA A 609 -5.14 -35.82 24.88
N ALA A 610 -5.14 -36.69 23.88
CA ALA A 610 -3.92 -37.18 23.23
C ALA A 610 -3.14 -36.05 22.56
N ILE A 611 -3.82 -35.19 21.78
CA ILE A 611 -3.18 -34.03 21.12
C ILE A 611 -2.59 -33.06 22.17
N GLN A 612 -3.31 -32.76 23.24
CA GLN A 612 -2.82 -31.89 24.30
C GLN A 612 -1.57 -32.44 24.99
N SER A 613 -1.54 -33.75 25.29
CA SER A 613 -0.42 -34.40 25.96
C SER A 613 0.80 -34.58 25.04
N GLU A 614 0.61 -35.11 23.83
CA GLU A 614 1.67 -35.44 22.88
C GLU A 614 2.38 -34.18 22.36
N TYR A 615 1.61 -33.13 22.03
CA TYR A 615 2.14 -31.90 21.46
C TYR A 615 2.30 -30.77 22.49
N GLN A 616 1.99 -30.99 23.77
CA GLN A 616 2.08 -30.01 24.86
C GLN A 616 1.22 -28.75 24.60
N ILE A 617 -0.06 -28.96 24.28
CA ILE A 617 -0.97 -27.91 23.80
C ILE A 617 -2.01 -27.54 24.87
N THR A 618 -2.13 -26.25 25.18
CA THR A 618 -3.13 -25.73 26.13
C THR A 618 -4.52 -25.72 25.51
N SER A 619 -5.56 -25.88 26.34
CA SER A 619 -6.95 -25.89 25.87
C SER A 619 -7.39 -24.59 25.19
N SER A 620 -6.67 -23.49 25.44
CA SER A 620 -6.92 -22.18 24.83
C SER A 620 -6.55 -22.07 23.34
N VAL A 621 -5.70 -22.96 22.82
CA VAL A 621 -5.27 -22.94 21.40
C VAL A 621 -5.50 -24.30 20.71
N LEU A 622 -6.11 -25.27 21.39
CA LEU A 622 -6.36 -26.61 20.86
C LEU A 622 -7.24 -26.60 19.59
N GLY A 623 -8.23 -25.72 19.53
CA GLY A 623 -9.03 -25.52 18.32
C GLY A 623 -8.23 -24.93 17.17
N SER A 624 -7.40 -23.90 17.41
CA SER A 624 -6.68 -23.21 16.32
C SER A 624 -5.69 -24.14 15.63
N VAL A 625 -4.93 -24.95 16.38
CA VAL A 625 -3.98 -25.94 15.82
C VAL A 625 -4.65 -27.08 15.04
N MET A 626 -5.94 -27.34 15.26
CA MET A 626 -6.67 -28.42 14.58
C MET A 626 -7.41 -27.98 13.30
N LYS A 627 -7.60 -26.68 13.06
CA LYS A 627 -8.26 -26.13 11.85
C LYS A 627 -7.40 -26.39 10.58
N CYS A 628 -8.03 -26.59 9.41
CA CYS A 628 -7.37 -26.44 8.09
C CYS A 628 -7.79 -25.12 7.43
N GLY A 629 -6.90 -24.52 6.62
CA GLY A 629 -7.14 -23.25 5.91
C GLY A 629 -6.56 -22.05 6.66
N GLU A 630 -6.00 -21.09 5.94
CA GLU A 630 -5.62 -19.77 6.47
C GLU A 630 -6.56 -18.69 5.93
N ASP A 631 -6.66 -17.58 6.67
CA ASP A 631 -6.94 -16.22 6.19
C ASP A 631 -5.66 -15.44 6.52
N ARG A 632 -5.26 -14.50 5.66
CA ARG A 632 -4.04 -13.69 5.85
C ARG A 632 -4.20 -12.22 5.53
N ASP A 633 -5.39 -11.76 5.15
CA ASP A 633 -5.60 -10.39 4.71
C ASP A 633 -6.90 -9.76 5.23
N ASN A 634 -7.57 -10.42 6.20
CA ASN A 634 -8.85 -10.00 6.77
C ASN A 634 -10.00 -9.95 5.73
N LYS A 635 -9.89 -10.69 4.61
CA LYS A 635 -11.00 -10.93 3.69
C LYS A 635 -11.57 -12.34 3.89
N SER A 636 -12.87 -12.49 3.65
CA SER A 636 -13.57 -13.76 3.82
C SER A 636 -13.40 -14.72 2.62
N ASP A 637 -12.16 -14.97 2.19
CA ASP A 637 -11.83 -15.88 1.07
C ASP A 637 -11.03 -17.13 1.50
N GLY A 638 -10.55 -17.18 2.74
CA GLY A 638 -10.04 -18.39 3.39
C GLY A 638 -11.12 -19.45 3.62
N LEU A 639 -10.72 -20.72 3.86
CA LEU A 639 -11.68 -21.79 4.15
C LEU A 639 -12.54 -21.49 5.40
N TRP A 640 -11.99 -20.80 6.40
CA TRP A 640 -12.72 -20.27 7.56
C TRP A 640 -12.92 -18.77 7.38
N ALA A 641 -14.16 -18.30 7.54
CA ALA A 641 -14.60 -16.95 7.16
C ALA A 641 -14.08 -15.78 8.05
N MET A 642 -13.20 -16.07 9.02
CA MET A 642 -12.48 -15.08 9.83
C MET A 642 -11.04 -15.54 10.14
N GLY A 643 -10.52 -16.48 9.34
CA GLY A 643 -9.23 -17.08 9.59
C GLY A 643 -9.12 -17.93 10.84
N ARG A 644 -7.88 -18.11 11.27
CA ARG A 644 -7.52 -18.65 12.57
C ARG A 644 -7.13 -17.47 13.46
N GLY A 645 -7.60 -17.47 14.70
CA GLY A 645 -6.98 -16.67 15.76
C GLY A 645 -5.54 -17.14 16.03
N SER A 646 -4.91 -16.59 17.07
CA SER A 646 -3.54 -16.89 17.47
C SER A 646 -3.19 -18.38 17.38
N ILE A 647 -2.37 -18.74 16.40
CA ILE A 647 -2.00 -20.12 16.11
C ILE A 647 -0.49 -20.34 16.18
N ASP A 648 -0.10 -21.35 16.94
CA ASP A 648 1.22 -21.95 16.82
C ASP A 648 1.24 -22.79 15.52
N LYS A 649 1.75 -22.19 14.44
CA LYS A 649 1.85 -22.81 13.11
C LYS A 649 2.72 -24.07 13.12
N ILE A 650 3.74 -24.13 13.98
CA ILE A 650 4.62 -25.30 14.11
C ILE A 650 3.81 -26.47 14.69
N LYS A 651 3.05 -26.20 15.76
CA LYS A 651 2.15 -27.20 16.37
C LYS A 651 1.02 -27.62 15.42
N ALA A 652 0.46 -26.70 14.63
CA ALA A 652 -0.60 -27.01 13.68
C ALA A 652 -0.15 -28.04 12.62
N ASN A 653 1.02 -27.82 12.00
CA ASN A 653 1.61 -28.74 11.03
C ASN A 653 1.98 -30.08 11.68
N GLN A 654 2.52 -30.04 12.91
CA GLN A 654 2.79 -31.24 13.71
C GLN A 654 1.53 -32.05 14.04
N VAL A 655 0.40 -31.40 14.34
CA VAL A 655 -0.89 -32.05 14.68
C VAL A 655 -1.57 -32.61 13.44
N GLY A 656 -1.74 -31.84 12.36
CA GLY A 656 -2.21 -32.32 11.05
C GLY A 656 -3.66 -32.85 11.00
N PHE A 657 -4.55 -32.43 11.91
CA PHE A 657 -5.92 -32.97 11.99
C PHE A 657 -6.85 -32.45 10.87
N ASN A 658 -6.59 -31.23 10.37
CA ASN A 658 -7.30 -30.61 9.25
C ASN A 658 -8.84 -30.57 9.42
N ALA A 659 -9.35 -29.98 10.51
CA ALA A 659 -10.77 -29.71 10.68
C ALA A 659 -11.26 -28.71 9.62
N LEU A 660 -12.19 -29.16 8.78
CA LEU A 660 -12.77 -28.41 7.67
C LEU A 660 -14.12 -27.80 8.07
N PRO A 661 -14.38 -26.51 7.83
CA PRO A 661 -15.60 -25.84 8.25
C PRO A 661 -16.73 -26.08 7.26
N ALA A 662 -17.21 -27.32 7.19
CA ALA A 662 -18.30 -27.71 6.29
C ALA A 662 -19.65 -27.08 6.65
N GLY A 663 -19.86 -26.59 7.87
CA GLY A 663 -21.16 -26.18 8.37
C GLY A 663 -22.05 -27.35 8.79
N VAL A 664 -23.36 -27.10 8.89
CA VAL A 664 -24.42 -28.06 9.20
C VAL A 664 -25.64 -27.71 8.34
N ILE A 665 -26.17 -28.67 7.59
CA ILE A 665 -27.33 -28.47 6.72
C ILE A 665 -28.59 -29.05 7.35
N ASN A 666 -29.69 -28.29 7.32
CA ASN A 666 -30.99 -28.72 7.84
C ASN A 666 -31.65 -29.67 6.83
N SER A 667 -32.01 -30.88 7.27
CA SER A 667 -32.54 -31.97 6.46
C SER A 667 -33.96 -31.71 5.93
N SER A 668 -34.65 -30.69 6.42
CA SER A 668 -36.07 -30.43 6.11
C SER A 668 -36.24 -29.48 4.92
N ASN A 669 -35.40 -28.45 4.83
CA ASN A 669 -35.38 -27.45 3.77
C ASN A 669 -34.10 -27.50 2.89
N MET A 670 -33.09 -28.26 3.31
CA MET A 670 -31.77 -28.35 2.62
C MET A 670 -31.02 -27.00 2.60
N GLU A 671 -31.15 -26.22 3.67
CA GLU A 671 -30.49 -24.91 3.84
C GLU A 671 -29.62 -24.88 5.11
N TYR A 672 -28.79 -23.84 5.24
CA TYR A 672 -27.96 -23.59 6.43
C TYR A 672 -28.70 -22.67 7.41
N ASP A 673 -28.75 -23.06 8.69
CA ASP A 673 -29.20 -22.16 9.75
C ASP A 673 -28.17 -21.04 10.01
N ALA A 674 -28.60 -19.95 10.66
CA ALA A 674 -27.72 -18.84 11.01
C ALA A 674 -26.50 -19.31 11.84
N ASN A 675 -25.30 -18.97 11.36
CA ASN A 675 -23.98 -19.39 11.89
C ASN A 675 -23.58 -20.86 11.65
N ASP A 676 -24.35 -21.63 10.88
CA ASP A 676 -24.04 -23.02 10.50
C ASP A 676 -23.61 -23.16 9.02
N ASN A 677 -23.30 -22.06 8.36
CA ASN A 677 -22.79 -22.01 6.99
C ASN A 677 -21.37 -22.63 6.86
N PRO A 678 -20.97 -23.04 5.64
CA PRO A 678 -19.58 -23.31 5.33
C PRO A 678 -18.70 -22.10 5.70
N GLY A 679 -17.52 -22.37 6.24
CA GLY A 679 -16.58 -21.35 6.72
C GLY A 679 -16.83 -20.82 8.14
N THR A 680 -18.01 -21.00 8.75
CA THR A 680 -18.25 -20.57 10.15
C THR A 680 -18.06 -21.69 11.17
N LYS A 681 -18.20 -22.96 10.76
CA LYS A 681 -18.26 -24.10 11.68
C LYS A 681 -17.76 -25.41 11.06
N ALA A 682 -16.95 -26.16 11.80
CA ALA A 682 -16.78 -27.59 11.58
C ALA A 682 -17.71 -28.34 12.55
N SER A 683 -18.47 -29.31 12.06
CA SER A 683 -19.40 -30.09 12.88
C SER A 683 -19.41 -31.56 12.46
N PHE A 684 -19.33 -32.44 13.45
CA PHE A 684 -19.15 -33.87 13.26
C PHE A 684 -20.22 -34.67 14.02
N HIS A 685 -20.87 -35.59 13.32
CA HIS A 685 -21.84 -36.49 13.91
C HIS A 685 -21.15 -37.52 14.84
N MET A 686 -21.84 -37.88 15.94
CA MET A 686 -21.45 -38.92 16.88
C MET A 686 -22.56 -40.00 16.92
N PRO A 687 -22.26 -41.26 16.58
CA PRO A 687 -23.28 -42.27 16.25
C PRO A 687 -24.21 -42.67 17.39
N GLU A 688 -23.79 -42.49 18.65
CA GLU A 688 -24.61 -42.71 19.84
C GLU A 688 -25.65 -41.58 20.10
N SER A 689 -25.54 -40.44 19.42
CA SER A 689 -26.39 -39.27 19.64
C SER A 689 -27.21 -38.85 18.42
N THR A 690 -28.50 -38.57 18.66
CA THR A 690 -29.44 -37.97 17.70
C THR A 690 -29.68 -36.48 17.95
N TRP A 691 -28.91 -35.88 18.86
CA TRP A 691 -29.11 -34.51 19.37
C TRP A 691 -27.81 -33.71 19.55
N TYR A 692 -26.63 -34.32 19.42
CA TYR A 692 -25.37 -33.66 19.71
C TYR A 692 -24.31 -33.95 18.65
N HIS A 693 -23.65 -32.88 18.20
CA HIS A 693 -22.47 -32.96 17.34
C HIS A 693 -21.24 -32.44 18.10
N GLN A 694 -20.07 -32.97 17.76
CA GLN A 694 -18.82 -32.35 18.14
C GLN A 694 -18.53 -31.21 17.17
N ALA A 695 -18.22 -30.00 17.67
CA ALA A 695 -18.10 -28.82 16.84
C ALA A 695 -16.98 -27.85 17.27
N LEU A 696 -16.53 -27.07 16.28
CA LEU A 696 -15.55 -26.00 16.41
C LEU A 696 -16.01 -24.82 15.53
N THR A 697 -15.92 -23.58 16.02
CA THR A 697 -16.37 -22.38 15.28
C THR A 697 -15.21 -21.52 14.80
N ASN A 698 -15.49 -20.61 13.88
CA ASN A 698 -14.56 -19.54 13.51
C ASN A 698 -14.23 -18.62 14.70
N SER A 699 -15.22 -18.34 15.56
CA SER A 699 -15.13 -17.46 16.73
C SER A 699 -14.55 -18.07 18.00
N SER A 700 -14.16 -19.36 17.99
CA SER A 700 -13.66 -20.05 19.19
C SER A 700 -12.58 -21.07 18.85
N ASP A 701 -11.64 -21.24 19.78
CA ASP A 701 -10.67 -22.33 19.78
C ASP A 701 -11.00 -23.41 20.83
N ALA A 702 -12.19 -23.33 21.43
CA ALA A 702 -12.76 -24.40 22.24
C ALA A 702 -13.55 -25.38 21.36
N TRP A 703 -13.23 -26.67 21.49
CA TRP A 703 -14.08 -27.74 20.99
C TRP A 703 -15.30 -27.90 21.89
N THR A 704 -16.50 -27.98 21.30
CA THR A 704 -17.77 -27.97 22.02
C THR A 704 -18.72 -29.06 21.55
N LYS A 705 -19.49 -29.61 22.48
CA LYS A 705 -20.60 -30.53 22.21
C LYS A 705 -21.88 -29.71 22.08
N VAL A 706 -22.33 -29.47 20.84
CA VAL A 706 -23.46 -28.58 20.55
C VAL A 706 -24.74 -29.37 20.36
N ASN A 707 -25.85 -28.89 20.94
CA ASN A 707 -27.16 -29.46 20.62
C ASN A 707 -27.52 -29.09 19.17
N ARG A 708 -27.72 -30.13 18.37
CA ARG A 708 -28.18 -30.10 16.98
C ARG A 708 -29.16 -31.24 16.87
N ASN A 709 -30.43 -30.87 16.74
CA ASN A 709 -31.55 -31.81 16.85
C ASN A 709 -31.54 -32.81 15.68
N SER A 710 -32.46 -33.75 15.69
CA SER A 710 -32.52 -34.81 14.69
C SER A 710 -32.85 -34.37 13.25
N VAL A 711 -32.90 -33.06 12.94
CA VAL A 711 -33.02 -32.53 11.57
C VAL A 711 -31.72 -31.91 11.03
N HIS A 712 -30.58 -32.09 11.69
CA HIS A 712 -29.31 -31.48 11.29
C HIS A 712 -28.29 -32.49 10.76
N ASN A 713 -27.94 -32.42 9.47
CA ASN A 713 -26.94 -33.30 8.85
C ASN A 713 -25.52 -32.70 8.96
N ALA A 714 -24.54 -33.52 9.30
CA ALA A 714 -23.17 -33.09 9.57
C ALA A 714 -22.10 -33.96 8.91
N SER A 715 -20.84 -33.49 8.91
CA SER A 715 -19.70 -34.25 8.41
C SER A 715 -19.37 -35.45 9.31
N ILE A 716 -18.55 -36.37 8.81
CA ILE A 716 -18.08 -37.53 9.58
C ILE A 716 -16.56 -37.62 9.52
N ARG A 717 -15.98 -37.96 10.67
CA ARG A 717 -14.60 -38.43 10.82
C ARG A 717 -14.62 -39.90 11.18
N CYS A 718 -13.98 -40.70 10.34
CA CYS A 718 -13.88 -42.15 10.54
C CYS A 718 -12.66 -42.50 11.38
N VAL A 719 -12.81 -43.45 12.28
CA VAL A 719 -11.80 -43.88 13.25
C VAL A 719 -11.73 -45.40 13.35
N ARG A 720 -10.57 -45.92 13.77
CA ARG A 720 -10.39 -47.33 14.13
C ARG A 720 -9.34 -47.50 15.23
N PRO A 721 -9.27 -48.62 15.95
CA PRO A 721 -8.12 -48.95 16.79
C PRO A 721 -6.82 -48.89 15.98
N ALA A 722 -5.76 -48.31 16.54
CA ALA A 722 -4.46 -48.31 15.88
C ALA A 722 -3.93 -49.74 15.70
N GLN A 723 -3.33 -50.02 14.54
CA GLN A 723 -2.73 -51.31 14.19
C GLN A 723 -1.27 -51.42 14.68
#